data_AF-A0A2Z2MF49-F1
#
_entry.id   AF-A0A2Z2MF49-F1
#
_cell.length_a   1.000
_cell.length_b   1.000
_cell.length_c   1.000
_cell.angle_alpha   90.00
_cell.angle_beta   90.00
_cell.angle_gamma   90.00
#
_symmetry.space_group_name_H-M   'P 1'
#
loop_
_entity.id
_entity.type
_entity.pdbx_description
1 polymer ?
#
loop_
_entity_poly.entity_id
_entity_poly.type
_entity_poly.pdbx_seq_one_letter_code
_entity_poly.pdbx_strand_id
1 'polypeptide(L)'
;MKRRGFLLNSSVIVLIVPLLLLLATYEDVSSLIVQSQSERAQVERTYDVVTFLNLEFQKAMELSGKRAVVAVVDYVSTTGNFITQKMANETIVDLIREGHSSATSGYDTERVMAKQTLRVWLSNVTKILKKQGYTIAPSVDELASETEITVAPLDAFTIVIKARIPNVTIEDTSGMVVYKGSIPSTGDYVYSTVDIRELEDPFYSAMTGGRYHRSIRACEYAFPEFNPPITVANGTGSGSGVVVGEFGTELQYNSTHIWDSDNDYITNLTVNGVRITTDAVVLNNSDIGVMVFENGGSGGGGTGGSNWCSSLDYRINLTVQNQVGVNLDDYQIPLLISADKDFTAQVLDSLFSNTQTSSESDVFRKEAAIAIYDSNCNPVPFWIEYWDPASKKALIWIRDTIPNRGRKIYSLYFGDGTPTKGDGDQVFVFFDDFEDGVWDDKWVQVEQAPTESNGELTISGGNSIEAIRTRDLNYDGSYAVRFRMRGTSSSNNKDWDSGIEVEDSTDSSPNAYWVVRFVDDTKDQENTLVVDEDSWWGSDYTTANVDRGGKPTDYHVYEAYMRDTGAWYDYNTKIYDAKFVDITDGRANHDSYDRLIDPPSLRYLYLVNDNDNSGNEGVYDFVFIRKYPDVNGEKLEDTTYFSGISISSSEVDEKPVTSSSQPAVAGAVYDLQPLLNCLRDDRYFAIEDGWSFFERLEGSHGNHDKYVLAAREMQDEMNYKPPNGYYPIGLVSFMIPYPTYDSKLFSLMNTLGFSLKNISSADYYFLPGYFKHAVVPDGYRVWGISYGNSPSLGNLENIPFFLDPTTAKEVLGTQGACQLLYGYSCG
;
A
#
# COMPACT_ATOMS: atom_id res chain seq x y z
N MET A 1 7.71 -107.63 55.14
CA MET A 1 8.02 -107.02 53.83
C MET A 1 6.85 -106.31 53.13
N LYS A 2 5.62 -106.25 53.66
CA LYS A 2 4.45 -105.66 52.96
C LYS A 2 4.27 -104.13 53.09
N ARG A 3 4.92 -103.45 54.04
CA ARG A 3 4.75 -101.98 54.25
C ARG A 3 5.61 -101.09 53.35
N ARG A 4 6.78 -101.58 52.87
CA ARG A 4 7.69 -100.79 52.02
C ARG A 4 7.22 -100.69 50.55
N GLY A 5 6.61 -101.76 50.02
CA GLY A 5 6.04 -101.76 48.65
C GLY A 5 4.80 -100.88 48.52
N PHE A 6 3.96 -100.79 49.56
CA PHE A 6 2.81 -99.88 49.58
C PHE A 6 3.26 -98.41 49.62
N LEU A 7 4.24 -98.06 50.48
CA LEU A 7 4.79 -96.71 50.53
C LEU A 7 5.44 -96.30 49.20
N LEU A 8 6.22 -97.18 48.57
CA LEU A 8 6.83 -96.89 47.27
C LEU A 8 5.78 -96.71 46.15
N ASN A 9 4.78 -97.59 46.04
CA ASN A 9 3.71 -97.43 45.04
C ASN A 9 2.85 -96.20 45.30
N SER A 10 2.52 -95.89 46.56
CA SER A 10 1.77 -94.68 46.90
C SER A 10 2.59 -93.42 46.63
N SER A 11 3.89 -93.39 46.93
CA SER A 11 4.77 -92.27 46.59
C SER A 11 4.90 -92.07 45.07
N VAL A 12 4.96 -93.17 44.30
CA VAL A 12 4.98 -93.12 42.83
C VAL A 12 3.65 -92.59 42.28
N ILE A 13 2.51 -93.03 42.79
CA ILE A 13 1.19 -92.51 42.37
C ILE A 13 1.03 -91.03 42.76
N VAL A 14 1.47 -90.64 43.96
CA VAL A 14 1.45 -89.24 44.43
C VAL A 14 2.37 -88.35 43.60
N LEU A 15 3.41 -88.89 42.97
CA LEU A 15 4.28 -88.15 42.03
C LEU A 15 3.77 -88.18 40.58
N ILE A 16 3.17 -89.29 40.12
CA ILE A 16 2.68 -89.44 38.75
C ILE A 16 1.39 -88.66 38.51
N VAL A 17 0.47 -88.61 39.48
CA VAL A 17 -0.81 -87.89 39.30
C VAL A 17 -0.59 -86.39 39.04
N PRO A 18 0.24 -85.66 39.82
CA PRO A 18 0.61 -84.29 39.50
C PRO A 18 1.35 -84.15 38.19
N LEU A 19 2.21 -85.11 37.83
CA LEU A 19 2.97 -85.06 36.57
C LEU A 19 2.06 -85.22 35.34
N LEU A 20 1.07 -86.12 35.41
CA LEU A 20 0.06 -86.31 34.36
C LEU A 20 -0.88 -85.11 34.27
N LEU A 21 -1.27 -84.53 35.40
CA LEU A 21 -2.04 -83.28 35.43
C LEU A 21 -1.23 -82.12 34.83
N LEU A 22 0.08 -82.04 35.11
CA LEU A 22 0.97 -81.03 34.52
C LEU A 22 1.12 -81.22 33.01
N LEU A 23 1.22 -82.46 32.54
CA LEU A 23 1.30 -82.79 31.11
C LEU A 23 0.00 -82.44 30.37
N ALA A 24 -1.15 -82.83 30.92
CA ALA A 24 -2.46 -82.50 30.34
C ALA A 24 -2.70 -80.98 30.32
N THR A 25 -2.36 -80.27 31.40
CA THR A 25 -2.47 -78.80 31.44
C THR A 25 -1.47 -78.12 30.51
N TYR A 26 -0.26 -78.65 30.33
CA TYR A 26 0.70 -78.13 29.36
C TYR A 26 0.23 -78.34 27.91
N GLU A 27 -0.33 -79.50 27.59
CA GLU A 27 -0.90 -79.80 26.27
C GLU A 27 -2.08 -78.88 25.96
N ASP A 28 -3.01 -78.72 26.90
CA ASP A 28 -4.16 -77.82 26.75
C ASP A 28 -3.71 -76.36 26.58
N VAL A 29 -2.80 -75.87 27.43
CA VAL A 29 -2.28 -74.49 27.34
C VAL A 29 -1.49 -74.28 26.05
N SER A 30 -0.65 -75.24 25.65
CA SER A 30 0.10 -75.15 24.39
C SER A 30 -0.84 -75.15 23.18
N SER A 31 -1.88 -75.99 23.19
CA SER A 31 -2.89 -76.04 22.14
C SER A 31 -3.65 -74.70 22.04
N LEU A 32 -4.08 -74.14 23.17
CA LEU A 32 -4.73 -72.83 23.24
C LEU A 32 -3.81 -71.70 22.76
N ILE A 33 -2.52 -71.74 23.09
CA ILE A 33 -1.54 -70.75 22.61
C ILE A 33 -1.36 -70.87 21.08
N VAL A 34 -1.17 -72.09 20.55
CA VAL A 34 -1.02 -72.29 19.10
C VAL A 34 -2.28 -71.87 18.35
N GLN A 35 -3.45 -72.23 18.86
CA GLN A 35 -4.74 -71.85 18.29
C GLN A 35 -4.93 -70.32 18.32
N SER A 36 -4.71 -69.67 19.47
CA SER A 36 -4.85 -68.21 19.59
C SER A 36 -3.83 -67.44 18.73
N GLN A 37 -2.60 -67.94 18.58
CA GLN A 37 -1.61 -67.36 17.67
C GLN A 37 -2.00 -67.54 16.20
N SER A 38 -2.55 -68.69 15.84
CA SER A 38 -3.08 -68.94 14.49
C SER A 38 -4.27 -68.05 14.16
N GLU A 39 -5.24 -67.94 15.08
CA GLU A 39 -6.40 -67.05 14.96
C GLU A 39 -5.96 -65.59 14.85
N ARG A 40 -5.01 -65.16 15.68
CA ARG A 40 -4.45 -63.80 15.61
C ARG A 40 -3.75 -63.53 14.29
N ALA A 41 -2.88 -64.43 13.83
CA ALA A 41 -2.19 -64.29 12.55
C ALA A 41 -3.16 -64.25 11.36
N GLN A 42 -4.28 -64.98 11.46
CA GLN A 42 -5.35 -64.95 10.46
C GLN A 42 -6.08 -63.60 10.48
N VAL A 43 -6.45 -63.09 11.66
CA VAL A 43 -7.11 -61.78 11.81
C VAL A 43 -6.22 -60.65 11.30
N GLU A 44 -4.92 -60.67 11.63
CA GLU A 44 -3.95 -59.68 11.15
C GLU A 44 -3.86 -59.69 9.62
N ARG A 45 -3.75 -60.87 8.98
CA ARG A 45 -3.76 -60.98 7.51
C ARG A 45 -5.04 -60.47 6.86
N THR A 46 -6.20 -60.79 7.45
CA THR A 46 -7.49 -60.29 6.95
C THR A 46 -7.55 -58.77 7.02
N TYR A 47 -7.13 -58.20 8.15
CA TYR A 47 -7.08 -56.76 8.35
C TYR A 47 -6.15 -56.08 7.33
N ASP A 48 -4.97 -56.66 7.08
CA ASP A 48 -4.01 -56.14 6.09
C ASP A 48 -4.58 -56.17 4.67
N VAL A 49 -5.26 -57.25 4.27
CA VAL A 49 -5.90 -57.39 2.96
C VAL A 49 -7.00 -56.34 2.77
N VAL A 50 -7.88 -56.19 3.75
CA VAL A 50 -8.97 -55.20 3.68
C VAL A 50 -8.43 -53.78 3.64
N THR A 51 -7.43 -53.47 4.46
CA THR A 51 -6.77 -52.16 4.49
C THR A 51 -6.08 -51.86 3.15
N PHE A 52 -5.38 -52.84 2.58
CA PHE A 52 -4.78 -52.75 1.26
C PHE A 52 -5.82 -52.43 0.18
N LEU A 53 -6.96 -53.14 0.18
CA LEU A 53 -8.02 -52.91 -0.80
C LEU A 53 -8.66 -51.54 -0.69
N ASN A 54 -8.90 -51.05 0.53
CA ASN A 54 -9.45 -49.71 0.75
C ASN A 54 -8.51 -48.63 0.15
N LEU A 55 -7.21 -48.70 0.48
CA LEU A 55 -6.22 -47.74 0.00
C LEU A 55 -6.01 -47.81 -1.52
N GLU A 56 -5.92 -49.02 -2.07
CA GLU A 56 -5.70 -49.19 -3.50
C GLU A 56 -6.92 -48.84 -4.34
N PHE A 57 -8.14 -49.06 -3.82
CA PHE A 57 -9.37 -48.63 -4.50
C PHE A 57 -9.42 -47.10 -4.62
N GLN A 58 -9.11 -46.37 -3.54
CA GLN A 58 -9.04 -44.91 -3.57
C GLN A 58 -8.03 -44.41 -4.62
N LYS A 59 -6.82 -45.00 -4.66
CA LYS A 59 -5.81 -44.65 -5.68
C LYS A 59 -6.25 -45.01 -7.09
N ALA A 60 -6.94 -46.13 -7.27
CA ALA A 60 -7.48 -46.53 -8.57
C ALA A 60 -8.50 -45.51 -9.08
N MET A 61 -9.39 -45.03 -8.21
CA MET A 61 -10.35 -43.97 -8.53
C MET A 61 -9.66 -42.65 -8.86
N GLU A 62 -8.61 -42.28 -8.13
CA GLU A 62 -7.83 -41.09 -8.43
C GLU A 62 -7.14 -41.16 -9.80
N LEU A 63 -6.47 -42.27 -10.10
CA LEU A 63 -5.71 -42.39 -11.35
C LEU A 63 -6.63 -42.51 -12.57
N SER A 64 -7.64 -43.38 -12.49
CA SER A 64 -8.61 -43.57 -13.58
C SER A 64 -9.47 -42.32 -13.78
N GLY A 65 -9.84 -41.64 -12.69
CA GLY A 65 -10.54 -40.37 -12.71
C GLY A 65 -9.80 -39.25 -13.42
N LYS A 66 -8.55 -38.97 -13.00
CA LYS A 66 -7.69 -37.97 -13.64
C LYS A 66 -7.51 -38.26 -15.13
N ARG A 67 -7.27 -39.51 -15.49
CA ARG A 67 -7.10 -39.90 -16.90
C ARG A 67 -8.40 -39.78 -17.70
N ALA A 68 -9.54 -40.11 -17.11
CA ALA A 68 -10.83 -39.99 -17.78
C ALA A 68 -11.17 -38.51 -18.08
N VAL A 69 -10.92 -37.61 -17.13
CA VAL A 69 -11.08 -36.16 -17.33
C VAL A 69 -10.16 -35.65 -18.45
N VAL A 70 -8.87 -36.02 -18.43
CA VAL A 70 -7.94 -35.64 -19.51
C VAL A 70 -8.36 -36.25 -20.85
N ALA A 71 -8.89 -37.47 -20.87
CA ALA A 71 -9.31 -38.15 -22.09
C ALA A 71 -10.50 -37.46 -22.76
N VAL A 72 -11.47 -36.93 -21.99
CA VAL A 72 -12.59 -36.16 -22.55
C VAL A 72 -12.14 -34.78 -23.04
N VAL A 73 -11.23 -34.11 -22.33
CA VAL A 73 -10.63 -32.85 -22.80
C VAL A 73 -9.90 -33.06 -24.12
N ASP A 74 -9.07 -34.09 -24.20
CA ASP A 74 -8.27 -34.41 -25.37
C ASP A 74 -9.16 -34.83 -26.56
N TYR A 75 -10.24 -35.57 -26.30
CA TYR A 75 -11.26 -35.89 -27.30
C TYR A 75 -11.90 -34.62 -27.89
N VAL A 76 -12.45 -33.73 -27.06
CA VAL A 76 -13.16 -32.54 -27.54
C VAL A 76 -12.18 -31.58 -28.24
N SER A 77 -10.98 -31.40 -27.69
CA SER A 77 -9.96 -30.49 -28.25
C SER A 77 -9.42 -30.96 -29.59
N THR A 78 -9.17 -32.26 -29.76
CA THR A 78 -8.57 -32.80 -31.00
C THR A 78 -9.57 -33.13 -32.09
N THR A 79 -10.81 -33.49 -31.74
CA THR A 79 -11.85 -33.80 -32.73
C THR A 79 -12.73 -32.59 -33.08
N GLY A 80 -12.80 -31.61 -32.18
CA GLY A 80 -13.75 -30.51 -32.25
C GLY A 80 -15.21 -30.91 -32.02
N ASN A 81 -15.47 -32.17 -31.63
CA ASN A 81 -16.81 -32.69 -31.38
C ASN A 81 -17.14 -32.63 -29.89
N PHE A 82 -18.26 -31.99 -29.55
CA PHE A 82 -18.78 -31.97 -28.20
C PHE A 82 -19.47 -33.29 -27.80
N ILE A 83 -19.51 -33.55 -26.49
CA ILE A 83 -20.22 -34.70 -25.92
C ILE A 83 -21.73 -34.42 -25.99
N THR A 84 -22.44 -35.17 -26.84
CA THR A 84 -23.88 -34.92 -27.10
C THR A 84 -24.76 -36.16 -26.94
N GLN A 85 -24.18 -37.36 -26.92
CA GLN A 85 -24.94 -38.61 -26.81
C GLN A 85 -25.45 -38.89 -25.39
N LYS A 86 -24.75 -38.38 -24.38
CA LYS A 86 -25.04 -38.51 -22.95
C LYS A 86 -24.37 -37.35 -22.20
N MET A 87 -24.62 -37.24 -20.90
CA MET A 87 -23.99 -36.20 -20.09
C MET A 87 -22.48 -36.42 -19.94
N ALA A 88 -21.69 -35.35 -19.81
CA ALA A 88 -20.25 -35.41 -19.67
C ALA A 88 -19.81 -36.23 -18.45
N ASN A 89 -20.51 -36.08 -17.32
CA ASN A 89 -20.22 -36.87 -16.12
C ASN A 89 -20.42 -38.38 -16.34
N GLU A 90 -21.49 -38.79 -17.03
CA GLU A 90 -21.73 -40.20 -17.41
C GLU A 90 -20.64 -40.72 -18.36
N THR A 91 -20.17 -39.88 -19.28
CA THR A 91 -19.07 -40.21 -20.18
C THR A 91 -17.77 -40.45 -19.41
N ILE A 92 -17.49 -39.62 -18.39
CA ILE A 92 -16.33 -39.80 -17.51
C ILE A 92 -16.47 -41.09 -16.69
N VAL A 93 -17.66 -41.43 -16.21
CA VAL A 93 -17.93 -42.71 -15.51
C VAL A 93 -17.61 -43.92 -16.40
N ASP A 94 -18.06 -43.91 -17.66
CA ASP A 94 -17.74 -44.99 -18.62
C ASP A 94 -16.23 -45.15 -18.81
N LEU A 95 -15.50 -44.04 -18.92
CA LEU A 95 -14.05 -44.05 -19.10
C LEU A 95 -13.34 -44.56 -17.84
N ILE A 96 -13.77 -44.15 -16.64
CA ILE A 96 -13.26 -44.69 -15.37
C ILE A 96 -13.48 -46.21 -15.31
N ARG A 97 -14.67 -46.68 -15.69
CA ARG A 97 -15.07 -48.09 -15.58
C ARG A 97 -14.36 -48.97 -16.61
N GLU A 98 -14.49 -48.64 -17.90
CA GLU A 98 -14.08 -49.47 -19.03
C GLU A 98 -12.94 -48.89 -19.88
N GLY A 99 -12.68 -47.58 -19.80
CA GLY A 99 -11.69 -46.89 -20.63
C GLY A 99 -12.19 -46.46 -22.01
N HIS A 100 -13.46 -46.69 -22.32
CA HIS A 100 -14.11 -46.24 -23.56
C HIS A 100 -15.56 -45.84 -23.30
N SER A 101 -16.10 -44.92 -24.10
CA SER A 101 -17.53 -44.55 -24.06
C SER A 101 -18.11 -44.46 -25.47
N SER A 102 -19.41 -44.69 -25.62
CA SER A 102 -20.11 -44.46 -26.89
C SER A 102 -20.03 -42.99 -27.34
N ALA A 103 -19.96 -42.07 -26.38
CA ALA A 103 -19.92 -40.63 -26.64
C ALA A 103 -18.59 -40.14 -27.24
N THR A 104 -17.53 -40.94 -27.11
CA THR A 104 -16.20 -40.68 -27.69
C THR A 104 -15.88 -41.65 -28.83
N SER A 105 -16.91 -42.15 -29.53
CA SER A 105 -16.73 -43.09 -30.64
C SER A 105 -15.84 -42.54 -31.75
N GLY A 106 -14.93 -43.38 -32.27
CA GLY A 106 -13.98 -42.99 -33.31
C GLY A 106 -12.70 -42.32 -32.80
N TYR A 107 -12.56 -42.14 -31.49
CA TYR A 107 -11.38 -41.61 -30.83
C TYR A 107 -10.61 -42.70 -30.07
N ASP A 108 -9.27 -42.67 -30.17
CA ASP A 108 -8.39 -43.62 -29.47
C ASP A 108 -8.19 -43.20 -28.01
N THR A 109 -9.14 -43.60 -27.15
CA THR A 109 -9.09 -43.31 -25.72
C THR A 109 -7.90 -43.97 -25.01
N GLU A 110 -7.34 -45.05 -25.56
CA GLU A 110 -6.21 -45.77 -24.94
C GLU A 110 -4.94 -44.93 -24.91
N ARG A 111 -4.80 -43.93 -25.79
CA ARG A 111 -3.64 -43.01 -25.77
C ARG A 111 -3.54 -42.23 -24.45
N VAL A 112 -4.68 -41.94 -23.82
CA VAL A 112 -4.75 -41.22 -22.54
C VAL A 112 -5.06 -42.17 -21.39
N MET A 113 -6.04 -43.07 -21.54
CA MET A 113 -6.43 -44.00 -20.48
C MET A 113 -5.35 -45.03 -20.17
N ALA A 114 -4.60 -45.49 -21.18
CA ALA A 114 -3.49 -46.43 -21.05
C ALA A 114 -3.78 -47.62 -20.12
N LYS A 115 -4.96 -48.24 -20.28
CA LYS A 115 -5.47 -49.34 -19.45
C LYS A 115 -5.56 -49.07 -17.94
N GLN A 116 -5.57 -47.81 -17.51
CA GLN A 116 -5.77 -47.44 -16.10
C GLN A 116 -7.25 -47.25 -15.81
N THR A 117 -7.99 -48.35 -15.74
CA THR A 117 -9.45 -48.39 -15.53
C THR A 117 -9.79 -49.24 -14.31
N LEU A 118 -11.00 -49.06 -13.77
CA LEU A 118 -11.51 -49.87 -12.67
C LEU A 118 -11.45 -51.36 -13.00
N ARG A 119 -11.89 -51.75 -14.20
CA ARG A 119 -11.90 -53.15 -14.63
C ARG A 119 -10.50 -53.76 -14.71
N VAL A 120 -9.52 -53.02 -15.21
CA VAL A 120 -8.12 -53.48 -15.27
C VAL A 120 -7.52 -53.56 -13.87
N TRP A 121 -7.79 -52.59 -13.01
CA TRP A 121 -7.39 -52.62 -11.61
C TRP A 121 -7.97 -53.83 -10.87
N LEU A 122 -9.29 -54.07 -10.96
CA LEU A 122 -9.95 -55.25 -10.39
C LEU A 122 -9.32 -56.56 -10.90
N SER A 123 -9.01 -56.65 -12.20
CA SER A 123 -8.32 -57.80 -12.78
C SER A 123 -6.93 -58.03 -12.15
N ASN A 124 -6.18 -56.96 -11.93
CA ASN A 124 -4.84 -57.03 -11.34
C ASN A 124 -4.89 -57.38 -9.85
N VAL A 125 -5.79 -56.75 -9.08
CA VAL A 125 -6.05 -57.07 -7.68
C VAL A 125 -6.45 -58.53 -7.51
N THR A 126 -7.38 -59.01 -8.35
CA THR A 126 -7.81 -60.42 -8.35
C THR A 126 -6.62 -61.37 -8.57
N LYS A 127 -5.68 -61.03 -9.48
CA LYS A 127 -4.47 -61.84 -9.71
C LYS A 127 -3.51 -61.81 -8.51
N ILE A 128 -3.38 -60.66 -7.84
CA ILE A 128 -2.53 -60.51 -6.65
C ILE A 128 -3.11 -61.34 -5.49
N LEU A 129 -4.40 -61.17 -5.21
CA LEU A 129 -5.12 -61.94 -4.18
C LEU A 129 -5.02 -63.45 -4.45
N LYS A 130 -5.20 -63.87 -5.70
CA LYS A 130 -5.05 -65.28 -6.08
C LYS A 130 -3.64 -65.83 -5.83
N LYS A 131 -2.59 -65.04 -6.04
CA LYS A 131 -1.21 -65.44 -5.70
C LYS A 131 -0.99 -65.54 -4.19
N GLN A 132 -1.76 -64.79 -3.40
CA GLN A 132 -1.73 -64.82 -1.94
C GLN A 132 -2.65 -65.91 -1.34
N GLY A 133 -3.36 -66.68 -2.18
CA GLY A 133 -4.26 -67.74 -1.74
C GLY A 133 -5.69 -67.28 -1.46
N TYR A 134 -6.09 -66.12 -2.00
CA TYR A 134 -7.44 -65.58 -1.86
C TYR A 134 -8.18 -65.54 -3.21
N THR A 135 -9.50 -65.72 -3.19
CA THR A 135 -10.39 -65.54 -4.34
C THR A 135 -11.40 -64.45 -4.04
N ILE A 136 -11.74 -63.64 -5.04
CA ILE A 136 -12.73 -62.57 -4.94
C ILE A 136 -13.98 -62.95 -5.74
N ALA A 137 -15.15 -62.66 -5.18
CA ALA A 137 -16.47 -62.84 -5.79
C ALA A 137 -17.32 -61.57 -5.54
N PRO A 138 -18.24 -61.21 -6.46
CA PRO A 138 -18.51 -61.83 -7.76
C PRO A 138 -17.40 -61.61 -8.81
N SER A 139 -17.67 -61.96 -10.08
CA SER A 139 -16.68 -61.84 -11.16
C SER A 139 -16.21 -60.39 -11.37
N VAL A 140 -15.03 -60.20 -11.97
CA VAL A 140 -14.49 -58.85 -12.25
C VAL A 140 -15.46 -57.99 -13.05
N ASP A 141 -16.15 -58.57 -14.04
CA ASP A 141 -17.11 -57.84 -14.88
C ASP A 141 -18.35 -57.42 -14.08
N GLU A 142 -18.84 -58.29 -13.21
CA GLU A 142 -19.98 -58.01 -12.31
C GLU A 142 -19.60 -56.94 -11.29
N LEU A 143 -18.45 -57.07 -10.62
CA LEU A 143 -17.91 -56.07 -9.70
C LEU A 143 -17.75 -54.70 -10.36
N ALA A 144 -17.18 -54.64 -11.57
CA ALA A 144 -17.01 -53.38 -12.30
C ALA A 144 -18.36 -52.72 -12.64
N SER A 145 -19.36 -53.53 -13.02
CA SER A 145 -20.71 -53.06 -13.37
C SER A 145 -21.54 -52.61 -12.16
N GLU A 146 -21.40 -53.29 -11.02
CA GLU A 146 -22.10 -52.99 -9.76
C GLU A 146 -21.42 -51.88 -8.95
N THR A 147 -20.19 -51.50 -9.31
CA THR A 147 -19.52 -50.38 -8.64
C THR A 147 -20.30 -49.10 -8.91
N GLU A 148 -20.75 -48.50 -7.81
CA GLU A 148 -21.43 -47.21 -7.79
C GLU A 148 -20.36 -46.14 -8.01
N ILE A 149 -20.49 -45.34 -9.06
CA ILE A 149 -19.58 -44.23 -9.38
C ILE A 149 -20.45 -43.03 -9.74
N THR A 150 -20.25 -41.94 -9.01
CA THR A 150 -20.85 -40.64 -9.30
C THR A 150 -19.73 -39.64 -9.56
N VAL A 151 -19.87 -38.90 -10.66
CA VAL A 151 -18.96 -37.82 -11.05
C VAL A 151 -19.77 -36.53 -11.08
N ALA A 152 -19.28 -35.50 -10.42
CA ALA A 152 -19.93 -34.20 -10.34
C ALA A 152 -18.88 -33.08 -10.24
N PRO A 153 -19.20 -31.84 -10.66
CA PRO A 153 -18.43 -30.68 -10.22
C PRO A 153 -18.54 -30.58 -8.70
N LEU A 154 -17.43 -30.27 -8.02
CA LEU A 154 -17.43 -29.90 -6.60
C LEU A 154 -17.52 -28.38 -6.46
N ASP A 155 -16.74 -27.68 -7.28
CA ASP A 155 -16.76 -26.24 -7.52
C ASP A 155 -16.33 -25.98 -8.97
N ALA A 156 -16.18 -24.72 -9.37
CA ALA A 156 -15.81 -24.36 -10.74
C ALA A 156 -14.46 -24.94 -11.21
N PHE A 157 -13.54 -25.27 -10.30
CA PHE A 157 -12.18 -25.71 -10.61
C PHE A 157 -11.88 -27.16 -10.18
N THR A 158 -12.85 -27.84 -9.59
CA THR A 158 -12.65 -29.16 -9.00
C THR A 158 -13.79 -30.09 -9.37
N ILE A 159 -13.44 -31.28 -9.86
CA ILE A 159 -14.38 -32.38 -10.08
C ILE A 159 -14.24 -33.36 -8.91
N VAL A 160 -15.35 -33.85 -8.38
CA VAL A 160 -15.37 -34.94 -7.41
C VAL A 160 -15.83 -36.25 -8.04
N ILE A 161 -15.18 -37.32 -7.64
CA ILE A 161 -15.48 -38.70 -7.99
C ILE A 161 -15.78 -39.44 -6.70
N LYS A 162 -17.04 -39.83 -6.55
CA LYS A 162 -17.56 -40.61 -5.43
C LYS A 162 -17.73 -42.05 -5.89
N ALA A 163 -17.13 -43.02 -5.20
CA ALA A 163 -17.25 -44.42 -5.60
C ALA A 163 -17.35 -45.41 -4.44
N ARG A 164 -18.05 -46.53 -4.67
CA ARG A 164 -18.18 -47.63 -3.73
C ARG A 164 -18.42 -48.95 -4.48
N ILE A 165 -17.74 -50.01 -4.04
CA ILE A 165 -18.03 -51.37 -4.49
C ILE A 165 -18.92 -52.01 -3.42
N PRO A 166 -20.22 -52.22 -3.63
CA PRO A 166 -21.15 -52.55 -2.54
C PRO A 166 -21.02 -54.00 -2.03
N ASN A 167 -20.81 -54.96 -2.93
CA ASN A 167 -20.86 -56.39 -2.60
C ASN A 167 -19.59 -57.11 -3.02
N VAL A 168 -18.66 -57.28 -2.09
CA VAL A 168 -17.42 -58.04 -2.27
C VAL A 168 -17.35 -59.17 -1.26
N THR A 169 -17.04 -60.37 -1.73
CA THR A 169 -16.72 -61.53 -0.91
C THR A 169 -15.29 -61.98 -1.23
N ILE A 170 -14.46 -62.13 -0.21
CA ILE A 170 -13.10 -62.67 -0.32
C ILE A 170 -13.05 -63.98 0.45
N GLU A 171 -12.63 -65.04 -0.23
CA GLU A 171 -12.48 -66.38 0.33
C GLU A 171 -11.01 -66.82 0.30
N ASP A 172 -10.59 -67.63 1.25
CA ASP A 172 -9.27 -68.28 1.19
C ASP A 172 -9.31 -69.58 0.36
N THR A 173 -8.15 -70.23 0.18
CA THR A 173 -8.04 -71.51 -0.55
C THR A 173 -8.88 -72.65 0.01
N SER A 174 -9.37 -72.55 1.25
CA SER A 174 -10.23 -73.55 1.89
C SER A 174 -11.72 -73.29 1.68
N GLY A 175 -12.08 -72.17 1.05
CA GLY A 175 -13.46 -71.73 0.85
C GLY A 175 -14.05 -71.01 2.07
N MET A 176 -13.21 -70.61 3.04
CA MET A 176 -13.65 -69.82 4.20
C MET A 176 -13.76 -68.36 3.80
N VAL A 177 -14.88 -67.72 4.14
CA VAL A 177 -15.10 -66.28 3.91
C VAL A 177 -14.22 -65.48 4.86
N VAL A 178 -13.26 -64.77 4.29
CA VAL A 178 -12.29 -63.90 4.97
C VAL A 178 -12.85 -62.49 5.11
N TYR A 179 -13.59 -62.03 4.10
CA TYR A 179 -14.23 -60.72 4.10
C TYR A 179 -15.54 -60.78 3.31
N LYS A 180 -16.58 -60.10 3.80
CA LYS A 180 -17.84 -59.91 3.09
C LYS A 180 -18.43 -58.54 3.41
N GLY A 181 -18.56 -57.68 2.42
CA GLY A 181 -19.04 -56.31 2.58
C GLY A 181 -18.63 -55.43 1.40
N SER A 182 -18.68 -54.12 1.60
CA SER A 182 -18.32 -53.13 0.58
C SER A 182 -16.83 -52.79 0.57
N ILE A 183 -16.33 -52.21 -0.51
CA ILE A 183 -15.04 -51.50 -0.52
C ILE A 183 -15.35 -50.02 -0.79
N PRO A 184 -15.10 -49.09 0.14
CA PRO A 184 -14.44 -49.27 1.45
C PRO A 184 -15.20 -50.14 2.45
N SER A 185 -14.44 -50.76 3.36
CA SER A 185 -15.00 -51.65 4.38
C SER A 185 -15.89 -50.97 5.43
N THR A 186 -15.93 -49.64 5.46
CA THR A 186 -16.81 -48.88 6.38
C THR A 186 -18.27 -48.88 5.92
N GLY A 187 -18.56 -49.20 4.65
CA GLY A 187 -19.89 -49.03 4.06
C GLY A 187 -20.07 -47.71 3.31
N ASP A 188 -19.16 -46.76 3.53
CA ASP A 188 -19.19 -45.42 2.94
C ASP A 188 -18.58 -45.41 1.54
N TYR A 189 -18.30 -44.22 1.02
CA TYR A 189 -17.71 -43.99 -0.30
C TYR A 189 -16.26 -43.56 -0.19
N VAL A 190 -15.46 -43.89 -1.21
CA VAL A 190 -14.20 -43.15 -1.46
C VAL A 190 -14.51 -41.88 -2.23
N TYR A 191 -13.76 -40.84 -1.90
CA TYR A 191 -13.76 -39.58 -2.63
C TYR A 191 -12.39 -39.35 -3.25
N SER A 192 -12.40 -38.95 -4.51
CA SER A 192 -11.23 -38.45 -5.21
C SER A 192 -11.59 -37.14 -5.90
N THR A 193 -10.70 -36.16 -5.82
CA THR A 193 -10.87 -34.88 -6.49
C THR A 193 -9.88 -34.75 -7.65
N VAL A 194 -10.35 -34.11 -8.72
CA VAL A 194 -9.56 -33.76 -9.90
C VAL A 194 -9.60 -32.25 -10.03
N ASP A 195 -8.46 -31.62 -9.78
CA ASP A 195 -8.23 -30.21 -10.08
C ASP A 195 -8.09 -30.04 -11.59
N ILE A 196 -8.90 -29.16 -12.18
CA ILE A 196 -8.86 -28.88 -13.61
C ILE A 196 -8.03 -27.64 -13.96
N ARG A 197 -7.43 -26.95 -12.97
CA ARG A 197 -6.49 -25.87 -13.24
C ARG A 197 -5.28 -26.41 -14.02
N GLU A 198 -4.77 -25.57 -14.91
CA GLU A 198 -3.74 -25.87 -15.90
C GLU A 198 -4.13 -26.89 -16.98
N LEU A 199 -5.33 -27.49 -16.94
CA LEU A 199 -5.85 -28.25 -18.08
C LEU A 199 -6.27 -27.30 -19.21
N GLU A 200 -6.20 -27.79 -20.45
CA GLU A 200 -6.79 -27.10 -21.59
C GLU A 200 -8.31 -26.96 -21.39
N ASP A 201 -8.85 -25.79 -21.69
CA ASP A 201 -10.29 -25.60 -21.84
C ASP A 201 -10.71 -26.02 -23.26
N PRO A 202 -11.32 -27.20 -23.41
CA PRO A 202 -11.57 -27.79 -24.72
C PRO A 202 -12.61 -27.01 -25.53
N PHE A 203 -13.39 -26.14 -24.86
CA PHE A 203 -14.41 -25.32 -25.51
C PHE A 203 -13.80 -24.39 -26.56
N TYR A 204 -12.65 -23.79 -26.26
CA TYR A 204 -11.94 -22.88 -27.17
C TYR A 204 -11.50 -23.58 -28.46
N SER A 205 -10.82 -24.72 -28.29
CA SER A 205 -10.32 -25.51 -29.40
C SER A 205 -11.46 -26.03 -30.27
N ALA A 206 -12.54 -26.55 -29.65
CA ALA A 206 -13.71 -27.04 -30.40
C ALA A 206 -14.46 -25.93 -31.14
N MET A 207 -14.63 -24.75 -30.53
CA MET A 207 -15.36 -23.63 -31.15
C MET A 207 -14.58 -22.99 -32.30
N THR A 208 -13.26 -22.90 -32.18
CA THR A 208 -12.41 -22.24 -33.18
C THR A 208 -11.81 -23.20 -34.22
N GLY A 209 -12.08 -24.50 -34.11
CA GLY A 209 -11.49 -25.53 -34.97
C GLY A 209 -9.98 -25.67 -34.78
N GLY A 210 -9.52 -25.58 -33.53
CA GLY A 210 -8.13 -25.73 -33.11
C GLY A 210 -7.23 -24.51 -33.36
N ARG A 211 -7.80 -23.36 -33.77
CA ARG A 211 -7.03 -22.14 -34.07
C ARG A 211 -6.65 -21.35 -32.82
N TYR A 212 -7.36 -21.60 -31.73
CA TYR A 212 -7.19 -20.89 -30.47
C TYR A 212 -7.44 -21.86 -29.32
N HIS A 213 -6.57 -21.84 -28.31
CA HIS A 213 -6.64 -22.69 -27.12
C HIS A 213 -6.28 -21.85 -25.89
N ARG A 214 -6.84 -22.22 -24.74
CA ARG A 214 -6.51 -21.66 -23.43
C ARG A 214 -6.36 -22.77 -22.40
N SER A 215 -5.52 -22.52 -21.40
CA SER A 215 -5.47 -23.34 -20.19
C SER A 215 -6.30 -22.67 -19.11
N ILE A 216 -7.01 -23.47 -18.30
CA ILE A 216 -7.83 -22.99 -17.19
C ILE A 216 -6.90 -22.47 -16.11
N ARG A 217 -6.93 -21.17 -15.85
CA ARG A 217 -6.12 -20.53 -14.81
C ARG A 217 -7.00 -19.68 -13.93
N ALA A 218 -7.10 -20.01 -12.65
CA ALA A 218 -7.91 -19.24 -11.72
C ALA A 218 -7.34 -17.82 -11.52
N CYS A 219 -8.22 -16.83 -11.44
CA CYS A 219 -7.88 -15.51 -10.92
C CYS A 219 -7.56 -15.61 -9.42
N GLU A 220 -6.79 -14.67 -8.87
CA GLU A 220 -6.62 -14.57 -7.41
C GLU A 220 -7.97 -14.39 -6.69
N TYR A 221 -8.87 -13.64 -7.33
CA TYR A 221 -10.25 -13.40 -6.91
C TYR A 221 -11.23 -14.34 -7.64
N ALA A 222 -10.84 -15.62 -7.77
CA ALA A 222 -11.59 -16.60 -8.56
C ALA A 222 -13.05 -16.81 -8.11
N PHE A 223 -13.37 -16.50 -6.85
CA PHE A 223 -14.73 -16.60 -6.31
C PHE A 223 -15.22 -15.19 -5.93
N PRO A 224 -15.74 -14.42 -6.91
CA PRO A 224 -16.06 -13.00 -6.73
C PRO A 224 -17.14 -12.74 -5.68
N GLU A 225 -18.02 -13.71 -5.39
CA GLU A 225 -19.02 -13.58 -4.32
C GLU A 225 -18.41 -13.43 -2.91
N PHE A 226 -17.20 -13.94 -2.68
CA PHE A 226 -16.51 -13.82 -1.39
C PHE A 226 -15.58 -12.62 -1.34
N ASN A 227 -14.81 -12.42 -2.42
CA ASN A 227 -13.88 -11.31 -2.58
C ASN A 227 -13.99 -10.83 -4.03
N PRO A 228 -14.75 -9.76 -4.31
CA PRO A 228 -14.87 -9.26 -5.66
C PRO A 228 -13.48 -8.80 -6.17
N PRO A 229 -13.18 -8.96 -7.47
CA PRO A 229 -11.92 -8.50 -8.08
C PRO A 229 -11.86 -6.97 -8.22
N ILE A 230 -12.60 -6.24 -7.39
CA ILE A 230 -12.66 -4.78 -7.35
C ILE A 230 -12.74 -4.36 -5.89
N THR A 231 -12.15 -3.23 -5.54
CA THR A 231 -12.47 -2.56 -4.28
C THR A 231 -13.49 -1.47 -4.56
N VAL A 232 -14.37 -1.21 -3.59
CA VAL A 232 -15.37 -0.14 -3.70
C VAL A 232 -15.57 0.53 -2.36
N ALA A 233 -15.69 1.85 -2.39
CA ALA A 233 -16.09 2.66 -1.25
C ALA A 233 -17.20 3.63 -1.66
N ASN A 234 -18.25 3.70 -0.86
CA ASN A 234 -19.33 4.67 -1.04
C ASN A 234 -18.99 5.96 -0.31
N GLY A 235 -19.20 7.10 -0.93
CA GLY A 235 -18.94 8.39 -0.33
C GLY A 235 -19.99 9.42 -0.72
N THR A 236 -19.71 10.65 -0.33
CA THR A 236 -20.45 11.82 -0.79
C THR A 236 -19.48 12.79 -1.43
N GLY A 237 -19.93 13.49 -2.45
CA GLY A 237 -19.02 14.26 -3.27
C GLY A 237 -19.70 15.29 -4.14
N SER A 238 -18.90 15.94 -4.95
CA SER A 238 -19.35 16.79 -6.05
C SER A 238 -18.79 16.22 -7.33
N GLY A 239 -19.66 16.02 -8.31
CA GLY A 239 -19.30 15.62 -9.65
C GLY A 239 -20.51 15.14 -10.42
N SER A 240 -20.34 14.86 -11.71
CA SER A 240 -21.43 14.37 -12.54
C SER A 240 -21.00 13.22 -13.44
N GLY A 241 -21.79 12.14 -13.45
CA GLY A 241 -21.52 10.98 -14.28
C GLY A 241 -20.38 10.12 -13.74
N VAL A 242 -19.43 9.76 -14.60
CA VAL A 242 -18.36 8.82 -14.29
C VAL A 242 -17.03 9.45 -14.68
N VAL A 243 -16.11 9.49 -13.71
CA VAL A 243 -14.74 9.97 -13.88
C VAL A 243 -13.81 8.77 -13.80
N VAL A 244 -12.77 8.80 -14.62
CA VAL A 244 -11.85 7.70 -14.83
C VAL A 244 -10.43 8.25 -14.81
N GLY A 245 -9.53 7.61 -14.08
CA GLY A 245 -8.11 7.96 -14.12
C GLY A 245 -7.24 7.01 -13.32
N GLU A 246 -5.92 7.15 -13.44
CA GLU A 246 -4.99 6.41 -12.60
C GLU A 246 -4.84 7.14 -11.24
N PHE A 247 -4.82 6.38 -10.14
CA PHE A 247 -4.66 6.95 -8.81
C PHE A 247 -3.27 7.55 -8.61
N GLY A 248 -3.19 8.74 -8.01
CA GLY A 248 -1.94 9.47 -7.79
C GLY A 248 -1.46 10.27 -9.01
N THR A 249 -2.14 10.16 -10.16
CA THR A 249 -1.85 10.94 -11.39
C THR A 249 -3.06 11.75 -11.84
N GLU A 250 -4.11 11.11 -12.35
CA GLU A 250 -5.34 11.79 -12.76
C GLU A 250 -6.38 11.83 -11.64
N LEU A 251 -6.44 10.77 -10.83
CA LEU A 251 -7.23 10.73 -9.60
C LEU A 251 -6.30 10.95 -8.41
N GLN A 252 -6.13 12.20 -8.03
CA GLN A 252 -5.37 12.60 -6.85
C GLN A 252 -6.15 12.21 -5.58
N TYR A 253 -5.43 11.92 -4.50
CA TYR A 253 -6.08 11.55 -3.24
C TYR A 253 -5.24 11.90 -2.02
N ASN A 254 -5.91 12.09 -0.89
CA ASN A 254 -5.33 12.20 0.45
C ASN A 254 -6.09 11.25 1.39
N SER A 255 -5.80 11.24 2.69
CA SER A 255 -6.41 10.30 3.64
C SER A 255 -7.95 10.22 3.62
N THR A 256 -8.65 11.25 3.14
CA THR A 256 -10.12 11.35 3.22
C THR A 256 -10.82 11.67 1.91
N HIS A 257 -10.09 12.13 0.88
CA HIS A 257 -10.65 12.62 -0.38
C HIS A 257 -9.95 11.98 -1.57
N ILE A 258 -10.72 11.75 -2.63
CA ILE A 258 -10.24 11.40 -3.98
C ILE A 258 -10.83 12.44 -4.93
N TRP A 259 -10.03 13.03 -5.80
CA TRP A 259 -10.47 14.07 -6.74
C TRP A 259 -9.71 14.04 -8.07
N ASP A 260 -10.30 14.61 -9.10
CA ASP A 260 -9.67 14.79 -10.41
C ASP A 260 -9.29 16.26 -10.68
N SER A 261 -8.74 16.53 -11.87
CA SER A 261 -8.36 17.88 -12.28
C SER A 261 -9.55 18.82 -12.54
N ASP A 262 -10.74 18.27 -12.77
CA ASP A 262 -11.97 19.02 -13.02
C ASP A 262 -12.72 19.36 -11.72
N ASN A 263 -12.10 19.07 -10.56
CA ASN A 263 -12.65 19.22 -9.20
C ASN A 263 -13.85 18.30 -8.91
N ASP A 264 -14.01 17.22 -9.67
CA ASP A 264 -14.89 16.14 -9.26
C ASP A 264 -14.21 15.43 -8.09
N TYR A 265 -14.91 15.27 -6.96
CA TYR A 265 -14.34 14.68 -5.76
C TYR A 265 -15.33 13.81 -4.99
N ILE A 266 -14.82 12.75 -4.34
CA ILE A 266 -15.54 11.92 -3.39
C ILE A 266 -14.83 11.97 -2.03
N THR A 267 -15.61 12.14 -0.96
CA THR A 267 -15.18 12.15 0.44
C THR A 267 -16.14 11.36 1.32
N ASN A 268 -15.92 11.36 2.64
CA ASN A 268 -16.73 10.60 3.62
C ASN A 268 -16.89 9.14 3.22
N LEU A 269 -15.79 8.51 2.79
CA LEU A 269 -15.78 7.14 2.29
C LEU A 269 -16.26 6.16 3.36
N THR A 270 -17.07 5.21 2.93
CA THR A 270 -17.64 4.16 3.76
C THR A 270 -17.64 2.82 3.01
N VAL A 271 -17.39 1.75 3.77
CA VAL A 271 -17.60 0.38 3.33
C VAL A 271 -18.59 -0.25 4.29
N ASN A 272 -19.72 -0.75 3.78
CA ASN A 272 -20.81 -1.28 4.60
C ASN A 272 -21.29 -0.30 5.70
N GLY A 273 -21.27 1.01 5.41
CA GLY A 273 -21.67 2.07 6.34
C GLY A 273 -20.63 2.43 7.41
N VAL A 274 -19.46 1.78 7.42
CA VAL A 274 -18.35 2.10 8.30
C VAL A 274 -17.42 3.08 7.60
N ARG A 275 -17.09 4.20 8.26
CA ARG A 275 -16.18 5.22 7.71
C ARG A 275 -14.77 4.64 7.56
N ILE A 276 -14.19 4.88 6.40
CA ILE A 276 -12.85 4.45 6.03
C ILE A 276 -12.04 5.64 5.48
N THR A 277 -10.73 5.44 5.38
CA THR A 277 -9.78 6.32 4.69
C THR A 277 -9.51 5.80 3.27
N THR A 278 -8.87 6.60 2.43
CA THR A 278 -8.66 6.25 1.01
C THR A 278 -7.76 5.04 0.79
N ASP A 279 -6.86 4.73 1.71
CA ASP A 279 -6.00 3.55 1.72
C ASP A 279 -6.77 2.21 1.80
N ALA A 280 -8.04 2.24 2.23
CA ALA A 280 -8.90 1.06 2.22
C ALA A 280 -9.54 0.79 0.84
N VAL A 281 -9.46 1.73 -0.10
CA VAL A 281 -10.00 1.56 -1.45
C VAL A 281 -8.92 1.67 -2.54
N VAL A 282 -8.02 2.64 -2.44
CA VAL A 282 -6.89 2.80 -3.35
C VAL A 282 -5.79 1.84 -2.94
N LEU A 283 -5.57 0.79 -3.74
CA LEU A 283 -4.58 -0.23 -3.41
C LEU A 283 -3.15 0.27 -3.64
N ASN A 284 -2.90 0.90 -4.79
CA ASN A 284 -1.60 1.50 -5.13
C ASN A 284 -1.76 2.74 -6.03
N ASN A 285 -0.71 3.57 -6.04
CA ASN A 285 -0.57 4.58 -7.10
C ASN A 285 -0.47 3.90 -8.47
N SER A 286 -0.98 4.56 -9.50
CA SER A 286 -1.12 4.08 -10.89
C SER A 286 -2.17 2.97 -11.10
N ASP A 287 -2.90 2.57 -10.05
CA ASP A 287 -4.04 1.67 -10.19
C ASP A 287 -5.19 2.41 -10.88
N ILE A 288 -5.95 1.69 -11.71
CA ILE A 288 -7.03 2.27 -12.48
C ILE A 288 -8.27 2.48 -11.60
N GLY A 289 -8.58 3.75 -11.37
CA GLY A 289 -9.71 4.19 -10.56
C GLY A 289 -10.91 4.66 -11.37
N VAL A 290 -12.10 4.47 -10.80
CA VAL A 290 -13.36 5.01 -11.33
C VAL A 290 -14.16 5.68 -10.22
N MET A 291 -14.49 6.96 -10.37
CA MET A 291 -15.45 7.65 -9.51
C MET A 291 -16.80 7.73 -10.23
N VAL A 292 -17.87 7.39 -9.53
CA VAL A 292 -19.24 7.43 -10.03
C VAL A 292 -20.07 8.34 -9.14
N PHE A 293 -20.80 9.27 -9.74
CA PHE A 293 -21.69 10.20 -9.05
C PHE A 293 -23.16 9.91 -9.40
N GLU A 294 -24.03 9.80 -8.40
CA GLU A 294 -25.46 9.63 -8.62
C GLU A 294 -26.07 10.91 -9.20
N ASN A 295 -26.76 10.80 -10.34
CA ASN A 295 -27.28 11.94 -11.08
C ASN A 295 -28.31 12.76 -10.29
N GLY A 296 -27.91 13.96 -9.83
CA GLY A 296 -28.76 15.15 -9.83
C GLY A 296 -28.70 15.82 -11.20
N GLY A 297 -29.85 16.09 -11.83
CA GLY A 297 -29.91 16.44 -13.26
C GLY A 297 -29.17 17.71 -13.72
N SER A 298 -28.60 17.59 -14.93
CA SER A 298 -28.41 18.61 -15.99
C SER A 298 -27.60 19.88 -15.70
N GLY A 299 -26.42 19.95 -16.33
CA GLY A 299 -26.12 20.92 -17.39
C GLY A 299 -25.60 22.29 -16.96
N GLY A 300 -24.33 22.58 -17.30
CA GLY A 300 -23.81 23.94 -17.36
C GLY A 300 -22.30 23.96 -17.50
N GLY A 301 -21.81 24.10 -18.74
CA GLY A 301 -20.41 24.43 -18.98
C GLY A 301 -20.03 25.71 -18.24
N GLY A 302 -18.98 25.62 -17.43
CA GLY A 302 -18.37 26.73 -16.72
C GLY A 302 -16.86 26.65 -16.88
N THR A 303 -16.35 27.25 -17.94
CA THR A 303 -14.93 27.60 -18.07
C THR A 303 -14.54 28.56 -16.94
N GLY A 304 -13.61 28.15 -16.08
CA GLY A 304 -12.98 29.01 -15.08
C GLY A 304 -12.29 28.20 -13.99
N GLY A 305 -11.06 27.73 -14.25
CA GLY A 305 -10.29 26.96 -13.28
C GLY A 305 -9.78 27.78 -12.09
N SER A 306 -9.40 27.09 -11.02
CA SER A 306 -8.39 27.60 -10.08
C SER A 306 -7.71 26.47 -9.29
N ASN A 307 -6.38 26.43 -9.43
CA ASN A 307 -5.44 25.62 -8.65
C ASN A 307 -5.60 25.87 -7.14
N TRP A 308 -6.13 24.92 -6.36
CA TRP A 308 -6.10 24.95 -4.89
C TRP A 308 -5.18 23.85 -4.37
N CYS A 309 -4.04 24.23 -3.80
CA CYS A 309 -2.94 23.29 -3.48
C CYS A 309 -2.90 22.84 -2.01
N SER A 310 -3.76 23.38 -1.13
CA SER A 310 -3.71 23.15 0.33
C SER A 310 -5.04 22.70 0.90
N SER A 311 -5.02 21.97 2.02
CA SER A 311 -6.22 21.64 2.77
C SER A 311 -6.88 22.84 3.46
N LEU A 312 -6.10 23.91 3.72
CA LEU A 312 -6.51 25.12 4.45
C LEU A 312 -7.53 25.98 3.67
N ASP A 313 -8.32 26.76 4.41
CA ASP A 313 -9.60 27.32 3.97
C ASP A 313 -9.50 28.63 3.19
N TYR A 314 -8.36 29.31 3.23
CA TYR A 314 -8.16 30.58 2.56
C TYR A 314 -6.78 30.63 1.93
N ARG A 315 -6.59 31.53 0.97
CA ARG A 315 -5.33 31.81 0.32
C ARG A 315 -5.19 33.29 0.01
N ILE A 316 -3.98 33.81 0.19
CA ILE A 316 -3.54 35.03 -0.49
C ILE A 316 -2.40 34.70 -1.43
N ASN A 317 -2.42 35.26 -2.65
CA ASN A 317 -1.29 35.14 -3.56
C ASN A 317 -0.32 36.29 -3.27
N LEU A 318 0.86 35.93 -2.79
CA LEU A 318 1.98 36.81 -2.53
C LEU A 318 2.83 36.92 -3.78
N THR A 319 2.82 38.09 -4.38
CA THR A 319 3.83 38.46 -5.36
C THR A 319 5.07 38.94 -4.64
N VAL A 320 6.19 38.25 -4.85
CA VAL A 320 7.50 38.61 -4.31
C VAL A 320 8.38 39.00 -5.48
N GLN A 321 8.91 40.22 -5.43
CA GLN A 321 9.82 40.73 -6.44
C GLN A 321 11.17 41.08 -5.80
N ASN A 322 12.22 40.56 -6.43
CA ASN A 322 13.59 40.83 -6.04
C ASN A 322 14.04 42.17 -6.63
N GLN A 323 14.29 43.14 -5.75
CA GLN A 323 14.79 44.47 -6.08
C GLN A 323 16.22 44.70 -5.57
N VAL A 324 16.84 43.74 -4.88
CA VAL A 324 18.17 43.85 -4.21
C VAL A 324 19.34 44.14 -5.17
N GLY A 325 19.12 44.07 -6.48
CA GLY A 325 20.15 44.38 -7.48
C GLY A 325 21.05 43.22 -7.88
N VAL A 326 20.84 42.02 -7.31
CA VAL A 326 21.52 40.76 -7.66
C VAL A 326 20.54 39.60 -7.82
N ASN A 327 20.98 38.50 -8.43
CA ASN A 327 20.23 37.26 -8.37
C ASN A 327 20.27 36.72 -6.93
N LEU A 328 19.10 36.35 -6.42
CA LEU A 328 18.99 35.59 -5.19
C LEU A 328 18.97 34.12 -5.58
N ASP A 329 20.13 33.48 -5.67
CA ASP A 329 20.24 32.05 -5.98
C ASP A 329 20.31 31.24 -4.67
N ASP A 330 19.23 30.52 -4.35
CA ASP A 330 19.10 29.74 -3.11
C ASP A 330 19.21 30.59 -1.83
N TYR A 331 18.42 31.66 -1.70
CA TYR A 331 18.47 32.59 -0.56
C TYR A 331 17.30 32.41 0.40
N GLN A 332 17.55 32.79 1.66
CA GLN A 332 16.53 32.95 2.71
C GLN A 332 15.87 34.32 2.56
N ILE A 333 14.61 34.33 2.12
CA ILE A 333 13.87 35.53 1.76
C ILE A 333 12.85 35.84 2.88
N PRO A 334 12.95 37.00 3.55
CA PRO A 334 11.98 37.41 4.56
C PRO A 334 10.69 37.93 3.92
N LEU A 335 9.56 37.43 4.40
CA LEU A 335 8.21 37.86 4.04
C LEU A 335 7.57 38.56 5.25
N LEU A 336 7.76 39.87 5.34
CA LEU A 336 7.07 40.69 6.35
C LEU A 336 5.63 40.95 5.90
N ILE A 337 4.67 40.32 6.57
CA ILE A 337 3.24 40.53 6.37
C ILE A 337 2.77 41.59 7.36
N SER A 338 2.61 42.82 6.90
CA SER A 338 2.00 43.90 7.69
C SER A 338 1.56 45.07 6.81
N ALA A 339 0.83 46.02 7.40
CA ALA A 339 0.45 47.27 6.73
C ALA A 339 1.66 48.12 6.29
N ASP A 340 2.82 47.92 6.92
CA ASP A 340 4.08 48.57 6.56
C ASP A 340 4.61 48.12 5.18
N LYS A 341 4.11 46.98 4.67
CA LYS A 341 4.44 46.40 3.35
C LYS A 341 3.26 46.48 2.38
N ASP A 342 2.46 47.54 2.51
CA ASP A 342 1.30 47.84 1.64
C ASP A 342 0.17 46.79 1.65
N PHE A 343 0.15 45.87 2.62
CA PHE A 343 -1.00 44.98 2.80
C PHE A 343 -2.21 45.79 3.26
N THR A 344 -3.36 45.57 2.62
CA THR A 344 -4.59 46.25 3.00
C THR A 344 -5.11 45.75 4.35
N ALA A 345 -5.81 46.61 5.07
CA ALA A 345 -6.45 46.21 6.33
C ALA A 345 -7.38 45.00 6.14
N GLN A 346 -8.08 44.90 5.00
CA GLN A 346 -8.95 43.76 4.70
C GLN A 346 -8.18 42.45 4.61
N VAL A 347 -7.04 42.42 3.91
CA VAL A 347 -6.21 41.20 3.77
C VAL A 347 -5.65 40.78 5.13
N LEU A 348 -5.14 41.74 5.90
CA LEU A 348 -4.59 41.46 7.23
C LEU A 348 -5.67 40.98 8.20
N ASP A 349 -6.83 41.63 8.21
CA ASP A 349 -7.96 41.24 9.06
C ASP A 349 -8.39 39.80 8.75
N SER A 350 -8.53 39.45 7.47
CA SER A 350 -8.86 38.08 7.05
C SER A 350 -7.78 37.08 7.41
N LEU A 351 -6.50 37.38 7.17
CA LEU A 351 -5.39 36.48 7.51
C LEU A 351 -5.37 36.19 9.01
N PHE A 352 -5.25 37.21 9.85
CA PHE A 352 -5.05 37.03 11.28
C PHE A 352 -6.32 36.56 12.02
N SER A 353 -7.52 36.84 11.50
CA SER A 353 -8.77 36.39 12.14
C SER A 353 -9.16 34.96 11.76
N ASN A 354 -8.73 34.47 10.59
CA ASN A 354 -9.10 33.13 10.11
C ASN A 354 -7.97 32.10 10.23
N THR A 355 -6.78 32.49 10.66
CA THR A 355 -5.68 31.52 10.86
C THR A 355 -5.76 30.94 12.26
N GLN A 356 -5.90 29.61 12.36
CA GLN A 356 -5.77 28.90 13.63
C GLN A 356 -4.34 29.07 14.18
N THR A 357 -4.20 29.40 15.47
CA THR A 357 -2.90 29.61 16.12
C THR A 357 -2.78 28.82 17.42
N SER A 358 -1.55 28.59 17.88
CA SER A 358 -1.30 28.01 19.21
C SER A 358 -1.67 28.99 20.33
N SER A 359 -1.85 28.47 21.56
CA SER A 359 -2.19 29.25 22.74
C SER A 359 -1.05 30.09 23.32
N GLU A 360 0.13 30.07 22.71
CA GLU A 360 1.32 30.79 23.19
C GLU A 360 1.09 32.29 23.28
N SER A 361 1.52 32.92 24.37
CA SER A 361 1.42 34.38 24.53
C SER A 361 2.60 35.12 23.91
N ASP A 362 3.75 34.45 23.79
CA ASP A 362 4.91 35.00 23.08
C ASP A 362 4.71 34.87 21.57
N VAL A 363 4.69 36.01 20.88
CA VAL A 363 4.50 36.07 19.42
C VAL A 363 5.62 35.38 18.64
N PHE A 364 6.82 35.27 19.24
CA PHE A 364 7.95 34.55 18.65
C PHE A 364 7.85 33.03 18.81
N ARG A 365 7.02 32.53 19.73
CA ARG A 365 6.73 31.09 19.89
C ARG A 365 5.36 30.69 19.37
N LYS A 366 4.57 31.67 18.93
CA LYS A 366 3.23 31.43 18.39
C LYS A 366 3.32 30.71 17.05
N GLU A 367 2.61 29.60 16.96
CA GLU A 367 2.45 28.81 15.75
C GLU A 367 1.20 29.26 14.98
N ALA A 368 1.21 29.04 13.67
CA ALA A 368 0.07 29.37 12.81
C ALA A 368 -0.21 28.26 11.78
N ALA A 369 -1.48 27.98 11.51
CA ALA A 369 -1.91 26.98 10.54
C ALA A 369 -1.82 27.57 9.12
N ILE A 370 -0.60 27.54 8.56
CA ILE A 370 -0.30 28.07 7.23
C ILE A 370 0.45 27.05 6.36
N ALA A 371 0.39 27.24 5.03
CA ALA A 371 1.21 26.51 4.07
C ALA A 371 1.55 27.42 2.88
N ILE A 372 2.75 27.27 2.31
CA ILE A 372 3.19 28.08 1.16
C ILE A 372 3.48 27.18 -0.04
N TYR A 373 2.92 27.53 -1.20
CA TYR A 373 3.14 26.83 -2.46
C TYR A 373 3.61 27.78 -3.55
N ASP A 374 4.37 27.27 -4.51
CA ASP A 374 4.66 27.99 -5.75
C ASP A 374 3.48 27.93 -6.73
N SER A 375 3.63 28.56 -7.90
CA SER A 375 2.59 28.59 -8.94
C SER A 375 2.22 27.23 -9.53
N ASN A 376 3.02 26.19 -9.29
CA ASN A 376 2.84 24.83 -9.79
C ASN A 376 2.36 23.84 -8.70
N CYS A 377 1.92 24.34 -7.55
CA CYS A 377 1.56 23.53 -6.37
C CYS A 377 2.73 22.71 -5.79
N ASN A 378 3.98 23.15 -5.96
CA ASN A 378 5.08 22.59 -5.16
C ASN A 378 5.13 23.29 -3.79
N PRO A 379 5.27 22.54 -2.68
CA PRO A 379 5.43 23.14 -1.37
C PRO A 379 6.75 23.92 -1.28
N VAL A 380 6.70 25.11 -0.69
CA VAL A 380 7.86 25.97 -0.44
C VAL A 380 8.19 25.89 1.05
N PRO A 381 9.40 25.44 1.42
CA PRO A 381 9.83 25.43 2.82
C PRO A 381 9.75 26.83 3.43
N PHE A 382 9.27 26.88 4.67
CA PHE A 382 9.13 28.13 5.40
C PHE A 382 9.44 27.95 6.88
N TRP A 383 9.77 29.07 7.53
CA TRP A 383 9.83 29.17 8.99
C TRP A 383 9.22 30.49 9.45
N ILE A 384 8.32 30.44 10.44
CA ILE A 384 7.67 31.61 11.02
C ILE A 384 8.60 32.14 12.10
N GLU A 385 9.13 33.36 11.98
CA GLU A 385 9.92 33.96 13.07
C GLU A 385 9.01 34.46 14.18
N TYR A 386 7.99 35.24 13.82
CA TYR A 386 6.93 35.65 14.75
C TYR A 386 5.57 35.74 14.05
N TRP A 387 4.52 35.52 14.83
CA TRP A 387 3.13 35.70 14.45
C TRP A 387 2.39 36.48 15.52
N ASP A 388 2.00 37.73 15.23
CA ASP A 388 1.28 38.62 16.14
C ASP A 388 -0.11 38.96 15.61
N PRO A 389 -1.15 38.21 16.02
CA PRO A 389 -2.54 38.51 15.65
C PRO A 389 -3.06 39.85 16.19
N ALA A 390 -2.51 40.35 17.31
CA ALA A 390 -2.98 41.58 17.94
C ALA A 390 -2.53 42.82 17.16
N SER A 391 -1.26 42.84 16.75
CA SER A 391 -0.72 43.90 15.90
C SER A 391 -0.90 43.65 14.40
N LYS A 392 -1.41 42.46 14.02
CA LYS A 392 -1.58 41.98 12.63
C LYS A 392 -0.26 42.04 11.85
N LYS A 393 0.80 41.50 12.46
CA LYS A 393 2.13 41.41 11.88
C LYS A 393 2.66 39.97 11.95
N ALA A 394 3.28 39.51 10.88
CA ALA A 394 4.02 38.25 10.87
C ALA A 394 5.29 38.38 10.03
N LEU A 395 6.34 37.69 10.44
CA LEU A 395 7.56 37.54 9.65
C LEU A 395 7.76 36.05 9.35
N ILE A 396 7.77 35.72 8.06
CA ILE A 396 7.93 34.35 7.57
C ILE A 396 9.13 34.30 6.65
N TRP A 397 10.06 33.38 6.88
CA TRP A 397 11.20 33.13 6.01
C TRP A 397 10.88 32.01 5.04
N ILE A 398 11.26 32.15 3.77
CA ILE A 398 11.21 31.08 2.76
C ILE A 398 12.59 30.90 2.11
N ARG A 399 12.82 29.76 1.45
CA ARG A 399 14.03 29.52 0.66
C ARG A 399 13.70 29.37 -0.82
N ASP A 400 14.25 30.23 -1.67
CA ASP A 400 14.00 30.16 -3.11
C ASP A 400 15.08 30.86 -3.96
N THR A 401 14.94 30.73 -5.28
CA THR A 401 15.72 31.43 -6.28
C THR A 401 14.88 32.47 -7.03
N ILE A 402 15.27 33.75 -6.95
CA ILE A 402 14.62 34.86 -7.67
C ILE A 402 15.69 35.69 -8.39
N PRO A 403 15.71 35.71 -9.73
CA PRO A 403 16.64 36.54 -10.49
C PRO A 403 16.53 38.03 -10.14
N ASN A 404 17.58 38.81 -10.39
CA ASN A 404 17.54 40.27 -10.21
C ASN A 404 16.38 40.88 -11.00
N ARG A 405 15.55 41.70 -10.36
CA ARG A 405 14.29 42.26 -10.92
C ARG A 405 13.25 41.22 -11.31
N GLY A 406 13.49 39.94 -10.98
CA GLY A 406 12.56 38.84 -11.17
C GLY A 406 11.40 38.93 -10.18
N ARG A 407 10.29 38.31 -10.57
CA ARG A 407 9.06 38.22 -9.76
C ARG A 407 8.61 36.76 -9.71
N LYS A 408 8.25 36.29 -8.52
CA LYS A 408 7.60 35.00 -8.32
C LYS A 408 6.27 35.20 -7.57
N ILE A 409 5.32 34.32 -7.80
CA ILE A 409 4.05 34.30 -7.08
C ILE A 409 4.03 33.07 -6.20
N TYR A 410 3.77 33.28 -4.92
CA TYR A 410 3.54 32.24 -3.93
C TYR A 410 2.10 32.30 -3.46
N SER A 411 1.54 31.14 -3.17
CA SER A 411 0.23 31.01 -2.56
C SER A 411 0.42 30.73 -1.07
N LEU A 412 0.13 31.71 -0.21
CA LEU A 412 0.06 31.52 1.24
C LEU A 412 -1.35 31.09 1.60
N TYR A 413 -1.50 29.82 1.96
CA TYR A 413 -2.74 29.25 2.46
C TYR A 413 -2.80 29.36 3.98
N PHE A 414 -3.99 29.57 4.52
CA PHE A 414 -4.25 29.74 5.96
C PHE A 414 -5.70 29.37 6.28
N GLY A 415 -6.01 29.00 7.52
CA GLY A 415 -7.36 28.59 7.91
C GLY A 415 -7.38 27.74 9.16
N ASP A 416 -8.39 26.87 9.25
CA ASP A 416 -8.47 25.81 10.24
C ASP A 416 -7.51 24.67 9.87
N GLY A 417 -6.54 24.41 10.74
CA GLY A 417 -5.54 23.36 10.55
C GLY A 417 -4.64 23.23 11.77
N THR A 418 -3.63 22.37 11.66
CA THR A 418 -2.61 22.21 12.70
C THR A 418 -1.66 23.41 12.65
N PRO A 419 -1.56 24.23 13.71
CA PRO A 419 -0.55 25.27 13.78
C PRO A 419 0.86 24.66 13.73
N THR A 420 1.79 25.37 13.10
CA THR A 420 3.21 25.00 13.05
C THR A 420 4.09 26.25 12.97
N LYS A 421 5.37 26.12 13.33
CA LYS A 421 6.43 27.09 13.01
C LYS A 421 7.01 26.90 11.61
N GLY A 422 6.76 25.77 10.95
CA GLY A 422 7.48 25.36 9.75
C GLY A 422 8.78 24.61 10.09
N ASP A 423 9.71 24.54 9.15
CA ASP A 423 10.97 23.81 9.28
C ASP A 423 12.14 24.74 8.91
N GLY A 424 12.83 25.26 9.93
CA GLY A 424 13.96 26.18 9.75
C GLY A 424 15.20 25.52 9.14
N ASP A 425 15.41 24.23 9.36
CA ASP A 425 16.55 23.48 8.80
C ASP A 425 16.47 23.37 7.28
N GLN A 426 15.26 23.40 6.71
CA GLN A 426 15.06 23.47 5.26
C GLN A 426 15.26 24.88 4.69
N VAL A 427 15.17 25.92 5.52
CA VAL A 427 15.23 27.31 5.08
C VAL A 427 16.64 27.86 5.17
N PHE A 428 17.31 27.75 6.31
CA PHE A 428 18.56 28.46 6.61
C PHE A 428 19.83 27.66 6.30
N VAL A 429 21.00 28.32 6.34
CA VAL A 429 22.32 27.67 6.22
C VAL A 429 22.62 26.86 7.47
N PHE A 430 22.20 27.39 8.62
CA PHE A 430 22.21 26.77 9.93
C PHE A 430 20.99 27.27 10.70
N PHE A 431 20.36 26.41 11.49
CA PHE A 431 19.15 26.74 12.25
C PHE A 431 19.07 25.91 13.53
N ASP A 432 18.69 26.55 14.61
CA ASP A 432 18.31 25.89 15.85
C ASP A 432 17.29 26.75 16.62
N ASP A 433 16.17 26.17 17.01
CA ASP A 433 15.14 26.79 17.86
C ASP A 433 14.98 26.07 19.21
N PHE A 434 15.81 25.07 19.51
CA PHE A 434 15.88 24.42 20.82
C PHE A 434 14.56 23.81 21.33
N GLU A 435 13.65 23.47 20.41
CA GLU A 435 12.34 22.89 20.72
C GLU A 435 12.35 21.34 20.75
N ASP A 436 13.46 20.70 20.36
CA ASP A 436 13.57 19.23 20.26
C ASP A 436 14.22 18.56 21.49
N GLY A 437 14.85 19.35 22.37
CA GLY A 437 15.51 18.87 23.58
C GLY A 437 16.89 18.26 23.33
N VAL A 438 17.50 18.48 22.16
CA VAL A 438 18.76 17.88 21.73
C VAL A 438 19.72 18.94 21.14
N TRP A 439 20.54 19.56 21.98
CA TRP A 439 21.55 20.53 21.50
C TRP A 439 22.79 19.90 20.86
N ASP A 440 23.16 18.65 21.17
CA ASP A 440 24.47 18.08 20.81
C ASP A 440 24.53 17.45 19.41
N ASP A 441 23.44 17.53 18.64
CA ASP A 441 23.38 17.09 17.25
C ASP A 441 24.01 18.14 16.30
N LYS A 442 23.78 19.42 16.55
CA LYS A 442 24.24 20.59 15.78
C LYS A 442 25.45 21.28 16.39
N TRP A 443 25.60 21.18 17.72
CA TRP A 443 26.65 21.84 18.47
C TRP A 443 27.69 20.88 19.05
N VAL A 444 28.85 21.44 19.39
CA VAL A 444 29.98 20.76 20.03
C VAL A 444 30.37 21.59 21.25
N GLN A 445 30.46 20.93 22.40
CA GLN A 445 30.98 21.56 23.61
C GLN A 445 32.43 22.01 23.40
N VAL A 446 32.71 23.26 23.77
CA VAL A 446 34.05 23.84 23.79
C VAL A 446 34.52 23.95 25.24
N GLU A 447 33.96 24.88 26.02
CA GLU A 447 34.31 25.04 27.43
C GLU A 447 33.23 24.55 28.38
N GLN A 448 31.95 24.76 28.05
CA GLN A 448 30.83 24.49 28.96
C GLN A 448 29.67 23.81 28.23
N ALA A 449 29.10 22.80 28.88
CA ALA A 449 27.89 22.15 28.38
C ALA A 449 26.67 23.05 28.69
N PRO A 450 25.80 23.31 27.70
CA PRO A 450 24.59 24.08 27.89
C PRO A 450 23.51 23.22 28.58
N THR A 451 22.42 23.87 28.99
CA THR A 451 21.18 23.19 29.37
C THR A 451 20.06 23.59 28.42
N GLU A 452 19.40 22.61 27.81
CA GLU A 452 18.24 22.83 26.96
C GLU A 452 16.95 22.39 27.66
N SER A 453 15.97 23.29 27.73
CA SER A 453 14.65 22.95 28.26
C SER A 453 13.60 23.99 27.86
N ASN A 454 12.38 23.54 27.55
CA ASN A 454 11.23 24.40 27.23
C ASN A 454 11.49 25.36 26.05
N GLY A 455 12.12 24.90 24.96
CA GLY A 455 12.41 25.78 23.81
C GLY A 455 13.55 26.76 24.05
N GLU A 456 14.37 26.56 25.09
CA GLU A 456 15.44 27.49 25.47
C GLU A 456 16.75 26.74 25.67
N LEU A 457 17.84 27.29 25.13
CA LEU A 457 19.20 26.87 25.43
C LEU A 457 19.84 27.88 26.39
N THR A 458 20.30 27.39 27.55
CA THR A 458 20.94 28.21 28.58
C THR A 458 22.44 27.92 28.64
N ILE A 459 23.23 28.99 28.49
CA ILE A 459 24.67 29.00 28.75
C ILE A 459 24.91 29.54 30.15
N SER A 460 25.57 28.73 31.00
CA SER A 460 25.95 29.15 32.34
C SER A 460 26.89 30.37 32.29
N GLY A 461 26.79 31.20 33.32
CA GLY A 461 27.69 32.32 33.49
C GLY A 461 29.15 31.92 33.61
N GLY A 462 30.06 32.80 33.21
CA GLY A 462 31.49 32.67 33.47
C GLY A 462 32.29 33.91 33.07
N ASN A 463 33.61 33.80 33.09
CA ASN A 463 34.50 34.85 32.60
C ASN A 463 35.13 34.35 31.29
N SER A 464 34.85 35.04 30.19
CA SER A 464 35.45 34.83 28.87
C SER A 464 35.16 33.43 28.30
N ILE A 465 33.90 33.00 28.32
CA ILE A 465 33.50 31.64 27.98
C ILE A 465 33.03 31.52 26.53
N GLU A 466 33.71 30.65 25.79
CA GLU A 466 33.23 30.04 24.54
C GLU A 466 32.53 28.72 24.88
N ALA A 467 31.21 28.73 25.08
CA ALA A 467 30.55 27.57 25.68
C ALA A 467 30.46 26.39 24.71
N ILE A 468 29.80 26.64 23.58
CA ILE A 468 29.58 25.66 22.51
C ILE A 468 29.80 26.32 21.15
N ARG A 469 30.10 25.51 20.15
CA ARG A 469 30.20 25.93 18.76
C ARG A 469 29.47 24.99 17.81
N THR A 470 29.07 25.48 16.66
CA THR A 470 28.52 24.63 15.61
C THR A 470 29.56 23.61 15.14
N ARG A 471 29.08 22.54 14.50
CA ARG A 471 29.94 21.75 13.61
C ARG A 471 30.44 22.62 12.44
N ASP A 472 31.40 22.09 11.68
CA ASP A 472 32.04 22.82 10.58
C ASP A 472 31.03 23.19 9.50
N LEU A 473 30.76 24.50 9.37
CA LEU A 473 29.79 25.07 8.43
C LEU A 473 30.36 25.21 7.03
N ASN A 474 31.67 25.44 6.92
CA ASN A 474 32.40 25.63 5.65
C ASN A 474 31.65 26.53 4.63
N TYR A 475 31.16 27.68 5.10
CA TYR A 475 30.39 28.63 4.29
C TYR A 475 31.29 29.76 3.78
N ASP A 476 31.21 30.06 2.48
CA ASP A 476 31.92 31.18 1.86
C ASP A 476 30.94 32.18 1.24
N GLY A 477 31.09 33.45 1.60
CA GLY A 477 30.27 34.57 1.16
C GLY A 477 29.81 35.47 2.32
N SER A 478 29.07 36.52 2.00
CA SER A 478 28.44 37.36 3.03
C SER A 478 27.31 36.61 3.75
N TYR A 479 27.19 36.81 5.06
CA TYR A 479 26.16 36.17 5.89
C TYR A 479 25.67 37.09 7.01
N ALA A 480 24.53 36.71 7.58
CA ALA A 480 24.02 37.27 8.83
C ALA A 480 23.66 36.14 9.78
N VAL A 481 24.01 36.32 11.06
CA VAL A 481 23.59 35.44 12.16
C VAL A 481 22.53 36.17 12.95
N ARG A 482 21.35 35.58 13.03
CA ARG A 482 20.20 36.14 13.73
C ARG A 482 19.81 35.24 14.88
N PHE A 483 19.63 35.83 16.05
CA PHE A 483 19.35 35.07 17.27
C PHE A 483 18.49 35.88 18.24
N ARG A 484 17.73 35.18 19.07
CA ARG A 484 16.91 35.78 20.11
C ARG A 484 17.43 35.35 21.47
N MET A 485 17.73 36.31 22.34
CA MET A 485 18.45 36.07 23.59
C MET A 485 17.98 37.00 24.72
N ARG A 486 18.04 36.49 25.96
CA ARG A 486 17.83 37.26 27.21
C ARG A 486 18.78 36.81 28.32
N GLY A 487 18.95 37.67 29.32
CA GLY A 487 19.62 37.33 30.58
C GLY A 487 18.70 36.66 31.59
N THR A 488 19.27 36.15 32.68
CA THR A 488 18.50 35.61 33.81
C THR A 488 18.44 36.56 35.01
N SER A 489 19.32 37.57 35.08
CA SER A 489 19.29 38.55 36.16
C SER A 489 18.42 39.76 35.83
N SER A 490 17.49 40.11 36.71
CA SER A 490 16.69 41.33 36.61
C SER A 490 17.42 42.60 37.09
N SER A 491 18.71 42.49 37.40
CA SER A 491 19.54 43.58 37.92
C SER A 491 20.45 44.14 36.83
N ASN A 492 20.21 45.39 36.42
CA ASN A 492 21.01 46.16 35.44
C ASN A 492 22.41 46.59 35.96
N ASN A 493 22.92 45.90 36.99
CA ASN A 493 24.20 46.19 37.66
C ASN A 493 25.09 44.94 37.69
N LYS A 494 24.74 43.92 36.92
CA LYS A 494 25.51 42.68 36.76
C LYS A 494 25.96 42.60 35.32
N ASP A 495 27.23 42.26 35.09
CA ASP A 495 27.71 41.96 33.74
C ASP A 495 26.83 40.89 33.14
N TRP A 496 26.61 41.00 31.84
CA TRP A 496 25.97 39.94 31.08
C TRP A 496 26.81 39.48 29.91
N ASP A 497 27.33 40.42 29.14
CA ASP A 497 28.30 40.23 28.04
C ASP A 497 28.07 38.92 27.27
N SER A 498 26.83 38.73 26.81
CA SER A 498 26.39 37.50 26.16
C SER A 498 26.09 37.75 24.70
N GLY A 499 26.31 36.73 23.88
CA GLY A 499 26.00 36.79 22.46
C GLY A 499 26.73 35.70 21.69
N ILE A 500 27.23 36.06 20.51
CA ILE A 500 27.82 35.08 19.59
C ILE A 500 29.25 35.44 19.20
N GLU A 501 29.99 34.45 18.74
CA GLU A 501 31.29 34.61 18.08
C GLU A 501 31.30 33.86 16.76
N VAL A 502 31.98 34.40 15.74
CA VAL A 502 32.19 33.73 14.46
C VAL A 502 33.67 33.57 14.16
N GLU A 503 34.04 32.41 13.63
CA GLU A 503 35.42 32.04 13.26
C GLU A 503 35.49 31.59 11.79
N ASP A 504 36.53 32.02 11.07
CA ASP A 504 36.79 31.70 9.66
C ASP A 504 37.99 30.74 9.42
N SER A 505 38.91 30.62 10.39
CA SER A 505 40.25 30.07 10.13
C SER A 505 40.34 28.54 9.93
N THR A 506 41.30 28.15 9.08
CA THR A 506 41.72 26.75 8.88
C THR A 506 42.99 26.37 9.64
N ASP A 507 43.68 27.35 10.22
CA ASP A 507 44.97 27.16 10.87
C ASP A 507 44.81 27.00 12.39
N SER A 508 45.13 25.81 12.89
CA SER A 508 45.18 25.49 14.33
C SER A 508 46.37 26.11 15.07
N SER A 509 47.13 26.99 14.42
CA SER A 509 48.21 27.75 15.05
C SER A 509 47.63 28.70 16.11
N PRO A 510 48.24 28.81 17.31
CA PRO A 510 47.79 29.70 18.37
C PRO A 510 47.79 31.21 18.02
N ASN A 511 48.18 31.57 16.79
CA ASN A 511 48.24 32.95 16.29
C ASN A 511 47.37 33.16 15.03
N ALA A 512 46.48 32.22 14.67
CA ALA A 512 45.75 32.24 13.42
C ALA A 512 44.21 32.19 13.58
N TYR A 513 43.71 32.41 14.80
CA TYR A 513 42.28 32.50 15.09
C TYR A 513 41.80 33.92 14.79
N TRP A 514 41.15 34.14 13.66
CA TRP A 514 40.38 35.36 13.48
C TRP A 514 38.95 35.07 13.94
N VAL A 515 38.62 35.65 15.10
CA VAL A 515 37.29 35.57 15.69
C VAL A 515 36.68 36.96 15.77
N VAL A 516 35.38 37.05 15.54
CA VAL A 516 34.62 38.29 15.73
C VAL A 516 33.46 38.01 16.67
N ARG A 517 33.41 38.76 17.78
CA ARG A 517 32.38 38.65 18.80
C ARG A 517 31.37 39.76 18.72
N PHE A 518 30.13 39.38 19.01
CA PHE A 518 28.95 40.23 19.00
C PHE A 518 28.21 40.00 20.31
N VAL A 519 28.45 40.86 21.30
CA VAL A 519 27.88 40.72 22.64
C VAL A 519 27.09 41.97 23.03
N ASP A 520 26.03 41.77 23.81
CA ASP A 520 25.29 42.86 24.43
C ASP A 520 25.46 42.82 25.95
N ASP A 521 25.55 43.99 26.55
CA ASP A 521 25.76 44.15 27.99
C ASP A 521 24.68 45.01 28.67
N THR A 522 24.58 44.85 29.99
CA THR A 522 23.52 45.41 30.83
C THR A 522 24.04 46.14 32.09
N LYS A 523 25.35 46.34 32.25
CA LYS A 523 25.94 46.96 33.45
C LYS A 523 26.37 48.43 33.23
N ASP A 524 26.03 49.29 34.19
CA ASP A 524 26.51 50.67 34.43
C ASP A 524 26.88 51.55 33.20
N GLN A 525 25.97 52.44 32.76
CA GLN A 525 26.19 53.58 31.82
C GLN A 525 26.84 53.26 30.44
N GLU A 526 27.20 52.01 30.18
CA GLU A 526 27.80 51.49 28.94
C GLU A 526 27.00 50.26 28.46
N ASN A 527 25.66 50.33 28.53
CA ASN A 527 24.69 49.37 27.98
C ASN A 527 24.90 49.18 26.46
N THR A 528 25.93 48.47 26.06
CA THR A 528 26.50 48.61 24.72
C THR A 528 26.38 47.33 23.92
N LEU A 529 26.05 47.51 22.64
CA LEU A 529 26.32 46.50 21.63
C LEU A 529 27.81 46.58 21.30
N VAL A 530 28.52 45.48 21.51
CA VAL A 530 29.97 45.39 21.32
C VAL A 530 30.27 44.56 20.09
N VAL A 531 31.26 45.00 19.32
CA VAL A 531 31.95 44.19 18.33
C VAL A 531 33.42 44.14 18.73
N ASP A 532 33.94 42.95 19.02
CA ASP A 532 35.29 42.70 19.56
C ASP A 532 36.05 41.65 18.73
N GLU A 533 37.37 41.76 18.66
CA GLU A 533 38.27 40.86 17.91
C GLU A 533 39.46 40.39 18.76
N ASP A 534 40.11 39.29 18.36
CA ASP A 534 41.32 38.68 18.95
C ASP A 534 41.25 38.13 20.39
N SER A 535 40.90 38.94 21.39
CA SER A 535 40.93 38.56 22.82
C SER A 535 39.85 39.30 23.61
N TRP A 536 39.21 38.66 24.59
CA TRP A 536 38.15 39.27 25.43
C TRP A 536 38.56 40.66 25.92
N TRP A 537 37.86 41.68 25.42
CA TRP A 537 38.09 43.09 25.73
C TRP A 537 39.51 43.55 25.36
N GLY A 538 39.94 43.18 24.15
CA GLY A 538 41.24 43.55 23.59
C GLY A 538 41.40 45.06 23.35
N SER A 539 42.45 45.48 22.64
CA SER A 539 42.61 46.89 22.26
C SER A 539 41.63 47.36 21.18
N ASP A 540 40.99 46.43 20.48
CA ASP A 540 40.34 46.65 19.20
C ASP A 540 38.85 46.23 19.26
N TYR A 541 38.08 46.90 20.12
CA TYR A 541 36.62 46.74 20.17
C TYR A 541 35.90 48.07 19.88
N THR A 542 34.69 47.97 19.36
CA THR A 542 33.78 49.12 19.18
C THR A 542 32.55 48.94 20.04
N THR A 543 31.99 50.05 20.54
CA THR A 543 30.76 50.04 21.34
C THR A 543 29.74 51.05 20.81
N ALA A 544 28.47 50.67 20.85
CA ALA A 544 27.35 51.60 20.67
C ALA A 544 26.77 52.00 22.04
N ASN A 545 27.17 53.18 22.55
CA ASN A 545 26.73 53.72 23.85
C ASN A 545 25.29 54.23 23.80
N VAL A 546 24.32 53.32 23.71
CA VAL A 546 22.88 53.62 23.73
C VAL A 546 22.20 52.67 24.70
N ASP A 547 21.47 53.22 25.69
CA ASP A 547 20.77 52.42 26.69
C ASP A 547 19.85 51.35 26.07
N ARG A 548 20.02 50.10 26.52
CA ARG A 548 19.14 48.98 26.18
C ARG A 548 17.69 49.28 26.59
N GLY A 549 16.76 49.03 25.69
CA GLY A 549 15.33 49.07 26.02
C GLY A 549 14.91 47.88 26.91
N GLY A 550 13.99 48.10 27.86
CA GLY A 550 13.44 47.00 28.66
C GLY A 550 14.39 46.49 29.77
N LYS A 551 14.09 45.29 30.31
CA LYS A 551 14.91 44.63 31.32
C LYS A 551 15.87 43.63 30.66
N PRO A 552 17.01 43.29 31.29
CA PRO A 552 17.89 42.22 30.82
C PRO A 552 17.18 40.87 30.63
N THR A 553 16.13 40.62 31.42
CA THR A 553 15.32 39.40 31.34
C THR A 553 14.32 39.40 30.19
N ASP A 554 14.17 40.52 29.48
CA ASP A 554 13.28 40.61 28.33
C ASP A 554 14.03 40.12 27.09
N TYR A 555 13.36 39.29 26.29
CA TYR A 555 13.92 38.78 25.04
C TYR A 555 14.11 39.88 24.02
N HIS A 556 15.32 39.93 23.45
CA HIS A 556 15.65 40.76 22.32
C HIS A 556 16.13 39.88 21.16
N VAL A 557 15.82 40.30 19.94
CA VAL A 557 16.30 39.72 18.69
C VAL A 557 17.47 40.55 18.17
N TYR A 558 18.58 39.90 17.90
CA TYR A 558 19.79 40.52 17.38
C TYR A 558 20.15 39.95 16.02
N GLU A 559 20.89 40.73 15.24
CA GLU A 559 21.47 40.30 13.99
C GLU A 559 22.91 40.83 13.85
N ALA A 560 23.84 39.90 13.70
CA ALA A 560 25.24 40.17 13.39
C ALA A 560 25.49 39.95 11.89
N TYR A 561 26.08 40.92 11.22
CA TYR A 561 26.37 40.87 9.80
C TYR A 561 27.86 40.75 9.57
N MET A 562 28.24 39.89 8.63
CA MET A 562 29.59 39.75 8.11
C MET A 562 29.52 39.88 6.59
N ARG A 563 30.08 40.98 6.08
CA ARG A 563 29.81 41.48 4.73
C ARG A 563 31.09 41.62 3.92
N ASP A 564 31.22 40.83 2.86
CA ASP A 564 32.25 40.99 1.84
C ASP A 564 32.10 42.38 1.18
N THR A 565 33.12 43.22 1.30
CA THR A 565 33.14 44.58 0.73
C THR A 565 33.35 44.58 -0.79
N GLY A 566 33.65 43.41 -1.38
CA GLY A 566 34.08 43.27 -2.77
C GLY A 566 35.53 43.67 -3.02
N ALA A 567 36.24 44.13 -1.99
CA ALA A 567 37.66 44.47 -2.04
C ALA A 567 38.52 43.26 -1.64
N TRP A 568 39.64 43.11 -2.34
CA TRP A 568 40.64 42.09 -2.07
C TRP A 568 41.87 42.74 -1.44
N TYR A 569 42.37 42.15 -0.36
CA TYR A 569 43.64 42.55 0.23
C TYR A 569 44.81 41.94 -0.57
N ASP A 570 44.70 40.65 -0.92
CA ASP A 570 45.60 39.98 -1.85
C ASP A 570 44.86 38.93 -2.74
N TYR A 571 45.57 37.96 -3.32
CA TYR A 571 44.97 36.97 -4.23
C TYR A 571 44.04 35.96 -3.53
N ASN A 572 44.17 35.78 -2.22
CA ASN A 572 43.41 34.80 -1.45
C ASN A 572 42.58 35.44 -0.32
N THR A 573 42.94 36.63 0.15
CA THR A 573 42.29 37.28 1.31
C THR A 573 41.33 38.39 0.90
N LYS A 574 40.09 38.31 1.40
CA LYS A 574 39.01 39.27 1.17
C LYS A 574 38.85 40.25 2.33
N ILE A 575 38.25 41.41 2.07
CA ILE A 575 37.95 42.42 3.07
C ILE A 575 36.47 42.35 3.48
N TYR A 576 36.22 42.15 4.76
CA TYR A 576 34.88 42.07 5.35
C TYR A 576 34.60 43.22 6.32
N ASP A 577 33.35 43.64 6.37
CA ASP A 577 32.81 44.63 7.30
C ASP A 577 31.81 43.96 8.26
N ALA A 578 31.80 44.39 9.52
CA ALA A 578 30.94 43.81 10.56
C ALA A 578 29.97 44.83 11.13
N LYS A 579 28.75 44.38 11.42
CA LYS A 579 27.72 45.20 12.03
C LYS A 579 26.93 44.36 13.03
N PHE A 580 26.60 44.93 14.19
CA PHE A 580 25.73 44.31 15.17
C PHE A 580 24.48 45.15 15.39
N VAL A 581 23.30 44.52 15.39
CA VAL A 581 22.02 45.22 15.55
C VAL A 581 21.18 44.49 16.57
N ASP A 582 20.63 45.25 17.50
CA ASP A 582 19.45 44.85 18.27
C ASP A 582 18.21 45.33 17.50
N ILE A 583 17.48 44.38 16.94
CA ILE A 583 16.31 44.65 16.11
C ILE A 583 15.12 45.09 16.97
N THR A 584 15.11 44.70 18.24
CA THR A 584 13.97 44.91 19.15
C THR A 584 13.84 46.37 19.55
N ASP A 585 14.96 47.04 19.82
CA ASP A 585 14.99 48.46 20.19
C ASP A 585 15.69 49.37 19.18
N GLY A 586 16.29 48.78 18.13
CA GLY A 586 16.92 49.48 17.01
C GLY A 586 18.34 49.97 17.27
N ARG A 587 18.98 49.57 18.38
CA ARG A 587 20.40 49.86 18.62
C ARG A 587 21.25 49.17 17.56
N ALA A 588 22.31 49.84 17.12
CA ALA A 588 23.25 49.26 16.17
C ALA A 588 24.67 49.73 16.45
N ASN A 589 25.61 48.79 16.41
CA ASN A 589 27.03 49.05 16.35
C ASN A 589 27.52 48.82 14.91
N HIS A 590 27.96 49.90 14.28
CA HIS A 590 28.61 49.89 12.98
C HIS A 590 30.10 50.04 13.22
N ASP A 591 30.77 48.91 13.32
CA ASP A 591 32.21 48.93 13.31
C ASP A 591 32.69 49.46 11.94
N SER A 592 33.75 50.26 11.93
CA SER A 592 34.38 50.77 10.70
C SER A 592 35.71 50.07 10.39
N TYR A 593 36.01 48.96 11.07
CA TYR A 593 37.22 48.15 10.86
C TYR A 593 37.03 47.12 9.73
N ASP A 594 37.91 47.22 8.73
CA ASP A 594 38.05 46.26 7.65
C ASP A 594 38.77 45.00 8.15
N ARG A 595 38.13 43.84 8.00
CA ARG A 595 38.65 42.53 8.45
C ARG A 595 39.19 41.74 7.27
N LEU A 596 40.29 41.03 7.49
CA LEU A 596 40.95 40.21 6.47
C LEU A 596 40.55 38.74 6.65
N ILE A 597 39.72 38.23 5.74
CA ILE A 597 39.15 36.88 5.82
C ILE A 597 39.66 36.02 4.67
N ASP A 598 40.21 34.86 5.01
CA ASP A 598 40.57 33.81 4.06
C ASP A 598 39.39 32.83 3.92
N PRO A 599 38.89 32.53 2.70
CA PRO A 599 37.79 31.59 2.53
C PRO A 599 38.08 30.19 3.13
N PRO A 600 37.10 29.52 3.78
CA PRO A 600 35.69 29.91 3.89
C PRO A 600 35.46 31.03 4.91
N SER A 601 34.59 31.98 4.58
CA SER A 601 34.33 33.14 5.43
C SER A 601 33.58 32.84 6.74
N LEU A 602 33.02 31.64 6.90
CA LEU A 602 32.43 31.18 8.15
C LEU A 602 32.65 29.69 8.31
N ARG A 603 33.31 29.32 9.40
CA ARG A 603 33.57 27.93 9.76
C ARG A 603 32.82 27.49 10.98
N TYR A 604 32.85 28.30 12.04
CA TYR A 604 32.17 28.02 13.30
C TYR A 604 31.43 29.24 13.81
N LEU A 605 30.27 29.00 14.39
CA LEU A 605 29.52 29.95 15.20
C LEU A 605 29.56 29.46 16.65
N TYR A 606 29.88 30.32 17.59
CA TYR A 606 29.89 30.03 19.02
C TYR A 606 28.79 30.80 19.75
N LEU A 607 28.32 30.22 20.85
CA LEU A 607 27.54 30.94 21.87
C LEU A 607 28.46 31.25 23.04
N VAL A 608 28.52 32.54 23.41
CA VAL A 608 29.53 33.06 24.34
C VAL A 608 28.90 33.80 25.52
N ASN A 609 29.65 33.89 26.62
CA ASN A 609 29.27 34.63 27.84
C ASN A 609 30.51 35.11 28.59
N ASP A 610 30.54 36.38 29.00
CA ASP A 610 31.59 36.93 29.85
C ASP A 610 31.03 37.76 31.01
N ASN A 611 30.15 37.16 31.78
CA ASN A 611 29.51 37.84 32.89
C ASN A 611 30.39 38.01 34.14
N ASP A 612 31.72 37.88 34.07
CA ASP A 612 32.64 37.99 35.21
C ASP A 612 32.29 37.03 36.39
N ASN A 613 31.59 35.93 36.12
CA ASN A 613 30.97 35.03 37.11
C ASN A 613 29.89 35.70 37.99
N SER A 614 29.21 36.74 37.50
CA SER A 614 28.11 37.45 38.19
C SER A 614 26.81 36.61 38.32
N GLY A 615 26.77 35.47 37.61
CA GLY A 615 25.66 34.51 37.58
C GLY A 615 24.50 34.97 36.71
N ASN A 616 24.76 35.83 35.71
CA ASN A 616 23.79 36.25 34.70
C ASN A 616 23.96 35.40 33.42
N GLU A 617 23.10 34.41 33.25
CA GLU A 617 23.23 33.40 32.19
C GLU A 617 22.72 33.95 30.85
N GLY A 618 23.28 33.46 29.75
CA GLY A 618 22.76 33.72 28.40
C GLY A 618 21.71 32.67 28.03
N VAL A 619 20.47 33.09 27.79
CA VAL A 619 19.38 32.21 27.38
C VAL A 619 18.98 32.53 25.95
N TYR A 620 19.06 31.53 25.07
CA TYR A 620 18.78 31.62 23.65
C TYR A 620 17.48 30.89 23.32
N ASP A 621 16.65 31.53 22.49
CA ASP A 621 15.35 31.01 22.02
C ASP A 621 15.48 30.43 20.61
N PHE A 622 16.19 31.13 19.72
CA PHE A 622 16.56 30.59 18.42
C PHE A 622 17.86 31.23 17.94
N VAL A 623 18.53 30.56 17.01
CA VAL A 623 19.69 31.06 16.27
C VAL A 623 19.73 30.49 14.87
N PHE A 624 19.95 31.33 13.87
CA PHE A 624 20.07 30.88 12.48
C PHE A 624 21.02 31.73 11.66
N ILE A 625 21.51 31.15 10.57
CA ILE A 625 22.45 31.78 9.65
C ILE A 625 21.83 31.87 8.26
N ARG A 626 21.81 33.08 7.71
CA ARG A 626 21.27 33.35 6.37
C ARG A 626 22.31 34.00 5.47
N LYS A 627 22.18 33.73 4.17
CA LYS A 627 22.97 34.43 3.15
C LYS A 627 22.62 35.92 3.13
N TYR A 628 23.61 36.77 2.92
CA TYR A 628 23.43 38.22 2.89
C TYR A 628 23.90 38.82 1.56
N PRO A 629 22.99 39.12 0.62
CA PRO A 629 23.36 39.74 -0.65
C PRO A 629 23.71 41.21 -0.40
N ASP A 630 24.87 41.68 -0.87
CA ASP A 630 25.23 43.10 -0.84
C ASP A 630 25.75 43.57 -2.19
N VAL A 631 24.92 44.36 -2.89
CA VAL A 631 25.35 45.15 -4.05
C VAL A 631 24.82 46.57 -3.88
N ASN A 632 25.74 47.54 -3.86
CA ASN A 632 25.45 48.97 -3.78
C ASN A 632 24.64 49.41 -2.53
N GLY A 633 24.74 48.69 -1.40
CA GLY A 633 24.08 49.09 -0.15
C GLY A 633 22.58 48.74 -0.08
N GLU A 634 22.07 47.94 -1.01
CA GLU A 634 20.75 47.32 -0.91
C GLU A 634 20.89 45.93 -0.28
N LYS A 635 20.30 45.77 0.91
CA LYS A 635 20.58 44.69 1.85
C LYS A 635 19.35 43.84 2.07
N LEU A 636 19.38 42.51 1.95
CA LEU A 636 18.20 41.68 2.26
C LEU A 636 17.85 41.76 3.74
N GLU A 637 17.02 42.74 4.11
CA GLU A 637 16.58 43.04 5.48
C GLU A 637 15.07 42.82 5.61
N ASP A 638 14.61 42.59 6.83
CA ASP A 638 13.21 42.33 7.15
C ASP A 638 12.48 43.58 7.65
N THR A 639 13.05 44.78 7.47
CA THR A 639 12.52 46.01 8.07
C THR A 639 11.34 46.62 7.30
N THR A 640 10.50 47.37 8.03
CA THR A 640 9.39 48.21 7.52
C THR A 640 9.82 49.13 6.37
N TYR A 641 11.07 49.63 6.38
CA TYR A 641 11.55 50.61 5.39
C TYR A 641 12.37 49.98 4.25
N PHE A 642 12.62 48.68 4.29
CA PHE A 642 13.39 47.98 3.26
C PHE A 642 12.57 47.76 1.98
N SER A 643 13.14 48.07 0.82
CA SER A 643 12.48 47.93 -0.49
C SER A 643 13.05 46.83 -1.38
N GLY A 644 14.19 46.23 -1.03
CA GLY A 644 14.86 45.23 -1.89
C GLY A 644 14.07 43.92 -2.04
N ILE A 645 13.11 43.63 -1.16
CA ILE A 645 12.03 42.67 -1.43
C ILE A 645 10.71 43.43 -1.34
N SER A 646 10.09 43.65 -2.50
CA SER A 646 8.75 44.19 -2.57
C SER A 646 7.75 43.04 -2.61
N ILE A 647 6.78 43.08 -1.70
CA ILE A 647 5.73 42.08 -1.59
C ILE A 647 4.39 42.78 -1.81
N SER A 648 3.54 42.20 -2.64
CA SER A 648 2.16 42.64 -2.76
C SER A 648 1.25 41.42 -2.72
N SER A 649 0.17 41.49 -1.97
CA SER A 649 -0.85 40.44 -1.94
C SER A 649 -1.99 40.73 -2.94
N SER A 650 -2.61 39.67 -3.45
CA SER A 650 -3.95 39.76 -4.03
C SER A 650 -5.02 39.99 -2.96
N GLU A 651 -6.29 40.04 -3.39
CA GLU A 651 -7.42 39.81 -2.49
C GLU A 651 -7.31 38.42 -1.85
N VAL A 652 -8.03 38.23 -0.73
CA VAL A 652 -8.13 36.94 -0.06
C VAL A 652 -9.09 36.06 -0.86
N ASP A 653 -8.57 34.97 -1.38
CA ASP A 653 -9.37 33.90 -1.94
C ASP A 653 -9.82 33.01 -0.77
N GLU A 654 -11.12 32.79 -0.65
CA GLU A 654 -11.61 31.67 0.14
C GLU A 654 -11.44 30.41 -0.72
N LYS A 655 -11.02 29.31 -0.09
CA LYS A 655 -11.09 27.98 -0.68
C LYS A 655 -12.47 27.89 -1.28
N PRO A 656 -12.63 27.53 -2.57
CA PRO A 656 -13.94 27.50 -3.18
C PRO A 656 -14.89 26.71 -2.28
N VAL A 657 -15.69 27.43 -1.51
CA VAL A 657 -16.87 26.88 -0.88
C VAL A 657 -17.70 26.63 -2.10
N THR A 658 -17.86 25.37 -2.49
CA THR A 658 -18.84 25.01 -3.48
C THR A 658 -20.15 25.58 -2.98
N SER A 659 -20.53 26.73 -3.53
CA SER A 659 -21.75 27.41 -3.16
C SER A 659 -22.83 26.37 -3.30
N SER A 660 -23.46 26.08 -2.17
CA SER A 660 -24.59 25.19 -2.05
C SER A 660 -25.65 25.58 -3.09
N SER A 661 -25.58 24.96 -4.25
CA SER A 661 -26.73 24.70 -5.12
C SER A 661 -26.57 23.40 -5.90
N GLN A 662 -25.64 22.52 -5.51
CA GLN A 662 -25.76 21.11 -5.82
C GLN A 662 -25.65 20.35 -4.50
N PRO A 663 -26.69 19.58 -4.10
CA PRO A 663 -26.59 18.73 -2.93
C PRO A 663 -25.40 17.79 -3.11
N ALA A 664 -24.64 17.53 -2.04
CA ALA A 664 -23.63 16.48 -2.07
C ALA A 664 -24.28 15.22 -2.63
N VAL A 665 -23.84 14.78 -3.80
CA VAL A 665 -24.39 13.61 -4.45
C VAL A 665 -23.75 12.39 -3.82
N ALA A 666 -24.53 11.35 -3.63
CA ALA A 666 -23.96 10.06 -3.31
C ALA A 666 -23.04 9.65 -4.47
N GLY A 667 -21.89 9.09 -4.13
CA GLY A 667 -20.95 8.60 -5.12
C GLY A 667 -20.27 7.34 -4.65
N ALA A 668 -19.58 6.68 -5.56
CA ALA A 668 -18.75 5.53 -5.26
C ALA A 668 -17.41 5.66 -5.98
N VAL A 669 -16.36 5.17 -5.34
CA VAL A 669 -15.04 5.05 -5.94
C VAL A 669 -14.66 3.58 -6.01
N TYR A 670 -14.08 3.19 -7.14
CA TYR A 670 -13.67 1.84 -7.45
C TYR A 670 -12.18 1.80 -7.78
N ASP A 671 -11.48 0.79 -7.27
CA ASP A 671 -10.20 0.34 -7.82
C ASP A 671 -10.43 -0.94 -8.61
N LEU A 672 -10.10 -0.90 -9.90
CA LEU A 672 -10.36 -1.97 -10.85
C LEU A 672 -9.08 -2.75 -11.22
N GLN A 673 -7.93 -2.38 -10.65
CA GLN A 673 -6.67 -3.00 -10.99
C GLN A 673 -6.64 -4.53 -10.74
N PRO A 674 -7.24 -5.08 -9.67
CA PRO A 674 -7.25 -6.53 -9.46
C PRO A 674 -7.98 -7.28 -10.59
N LEU A 675 -9.13 -6.76 -11.05
CA LEU A 675 -9.85 -7.29 -12.20
C LEU A 675 -9.03 -7.17 -13.49
N LEU A 676 -8.45 -5.99 -13.75
CA LEU A 676 -7.62 -5.76 -14.92
C LEU A 676 -6.42 -6.71 -14.99
N ASN A 677 -5.79 -6.99 -13.86
CA ASN A 677 -4.70 -7.97 -13.77
C ASN A 677 -5.18 -9.35 -14.22
N CYS A 678 -6.33 -9.81 -13.72
CA CYS A 678 -6.90 -11.09 -14.13
C CYS A 678 -7.33 -11.12 -15.61
N LEU A 679 -7.83 -10.02 -16.15
CA LEU A 679 -8.21 -9.90 -17.57
C LEU A 679 -6.99 -9.95 -18.51
N ARG A 680 -5.90 -9.25 -18.18
CA ARG A 680 -4.65 -9.25 -18.99
C ARG A 680 -3.96 -10.61 -19.02
N ASP A 681 -4.24 -11.43 -18.01
CA ASP A 681 -3.66 -12.74 -17.81
C ASP A 681 -4.60 -13.90 -18.24
N ASP A 682 -5.71 -13.58 -18.92
CA ASP A 682 -6.72 -14.55 -19.38
C ASP A 682 -7.22 -15.49 -18.27
N ARG A 683 -7.43 -14.96 -17.06
CA ARG A 683 -7.84 -15.74 -15.90
C ARG A 683 -9.34 -16.02 -15.86
N TYR A 684 -9.69 -17.08 -15.13
CA TYR A 684 -11.03 -17.60 -14.95
C TYR A 684 -11.60 -17.22 -13.59
N PHE A 685 -12.91 -16.98 -13.58
CA PHE A 685 -13.73 -16.74 -12.40
C PHE A 685 -14.80 -17.83 -12.32
N ALA A 686 -15.21 -18.11 -11.09
CA ALA A 686 -16.31 -18.98 -10.76
C ALA A 686 -17.59 -18.13 -10.65
N ILE A 687 -18.63 -18.50 -11.37
CA ILE A 687 -19.93 -17.82 -11.39
C ILE A 687 -21.06 -18.86 -11.35
N GLU A 688 -22.21 -18.53 -10.80
CA GLU A 688 -23.41 -19.38 -10.73
C GLU A 688 -23.98 -19.63 -12.13
N ASP A 689 -24.33 -18.58 -12.90
CA ASP A 689 -25.01 -18.73 -14.21
C ASP A 689 -24.05 -19.06 -15.39
N GLY A 690 -22.77 -19.33 -15.11
CA GLY A 690 -21.78 -19.66 -16.13
C GLY A 690 -21.79 -21.12 -16.57
N TRP A 691 -21.18 -21.42 -17.72
CA TRP A 691 -21.00 -22.80 -18.16
C TRP A 691 -19.96 -23.50 -17.28
N SER A 692 -20.36 -24.56 -16.60
CA SER A 692 -19.45 -25.43 -15.89
C SER A 692 -18.47 -26.13 -16.84
N PHE A 693 -17.41 -26.70 -16.29
CA PHE A 693 -16.46 -27.50 -17.08
C PHE A 693 -17.13 -28.64 -17.86
N PHE A 694 -18.20 -29.24 -17.31
CA PHE A 694 -18.95 -30.30 -18.00
C PHE A 694 -19.75 -29.77 -19.17
N GLU A 695 -20.38 -28.60 -19.02
CA GLU A 695 -21.11 -27.94 -20.11
C GLU A 695 -20.18 -27.48 -21.23
N ARG A 696 -18.93 -27.11 -20.89
CA ARG A 696 -17.86 -26.82 -21.86
C ARG A 696 -17.46 -28.05 -22.69
N LEU A 697 -17.48 -29.25 -22.11
CA LEU A 697 -17.29 -30.52 -22.84
C LEU A 697 -18.51 -30.87 -23.72
N GLU A 698 -19.70 -30.45 -23.33
CA GLU A 698 -20.96 -30.68 -24.05
C GLU A 698 -21.27 -29.59 -25.10
N GLY A 699 -20.59 -28.45 -25.03
CA GLY A 699 -20.87 -27.29 -25.87
C GLY A 699 -22.28 -26.73 -25.68
N SER A 700 -22.88 -26.93 -24.50
CA SER A 700 -24.29 -26.63 -24.22
C SER A 700 -24.53 -26.41 -22.72
N HIS A 701 -25.40 -25.45 -22.41
CA HIS A 701 -25.89 -25.13 -21.06
C HIS A 701 -27.11 -25.98 -20.63
N GLY A 702 -27.55 -26.93 -21.45
CA GLY A 702 -28.84 -27.61 -21.27
C GLY A 702 -28.93 -28.53 -20.03
N ASN A 703 -27.81 -28.84 -19.38
CA ASN A 703 -27.74 -29.71 -18.21
C ASN A 703 -27.35 -28.98 -16.92
N HIS A 704 -27.29 -27.66 -16.93
CA HIS A 704 -26.79 -26.85 -15.81
C HIS A 704 -27.43 -27.18 -14.47
N ASP A 705 -28.76 -27.11 -14.37
CA ASP A 705 -29.49 -27.33 -13.13
C ASP A 705 -29.19 -28.70 -12.52
N LYS A 706 -28.96 -29.71 -13.37
CA LYS A 706 -28.60 -31.06 -12.91
C LYS A 706 -27.19 -31.08 -12.31
N TYR A 707 -26.25 -30.35 -12.92
CA TYR A 707 -24.88 -30.24 -12.40
C TYR A 707 -24.82 -29.40 -11.13
N VAL A 708 -25.58 -28.30 -11.05
CA VAL A 708 -25.72 -27.51 -9.82
C VAL A 708 -26.29 -28.38 -8.69
N LEU A 709 -27.36 -29.12 -8.95
CA LEU A 709 -27.95 -30.02 -7.95
C LEU A 709 -26.94 -31.08 -7.47
N ALA A 710 -26.26 -31.75 -8.41
CA ALA A 710 -25.26 -32.75 -8.07
C ALA A 710 -24.08 -32.17 -7.28
N ALA A 711 -23.64 -30.95 -7.61
CA ALA A 711 -22.57 -30.28 -6.89
C ALA A 711 -22.98 -29.92 -5.46
N ARG A 712 -24.19 -29.37 -5.27
CA ARG A 712 -24.73 -29.04 -3.94
C ARG A 712 -24.84 -30.27 -3.04
N GLU A 713 -25.33 -31.39 -3.58
CA GLU A 713 -25.37 -32.66 -2.86
C GLU A 713 -23.97 -33.12 -2.41
N MET A 714 -22.95 -32.99 -3.27
CA MET A 714 -21.57 -33.36 -2.94
C MET A 714 -20.94 -32.42 -1.92
N GLN A 715 -21.16 -31.10 -2.06
CA GLN A 715 -20.68 -30.09 -1.12
C GLN A 715 -21.27 -30.31 0.28
N ASP A 716 -22.55 -30.66 0.37
CA ASP A 716 -23.21 -31.01 1.64
C ASP A 716 -22.64 -32.28 2.25
N GLU A 717 -22.51 -33.34 1.47
CA GLU A 717 -22.03 -34.65 1.95
C GLU A 717 -20.58 -34.60 2.42
N MET A 718 -19.74 -33.82 1.75
CA MET A 718 -18.32 -33.65 2.09
C MET A 718 -18.08 -32.54 3.13
N ASN A 719 -19.14 -31.83 3.56
CA ASN A 719 -19.03 -30.64 4.41
C ASN A 719 -18.04 -29.60 3.83
N TYR A 720 -18.10 -29.40 2.51
CA TYR A 720 -17.27 -28.48 1.71
C TYR A 720 -18.17 -27.41 1.09
N LYS A 721 -18.48 -26.36 1.86
CA LYS A 721 -19.29 -25.22 1.39
C LYS A 721 -18.97 -23.95 2.18
N PRO A 722 -19.20 -22.76 1.60
CA PRO A 722 -19.09 -21.50 2.33
C PRO A 722 -20.12 -21.39 3.47
N PRO A 723 -19.94 -20.45 4.43
CA PRO A 723 -20.89 -20.24 5.52
C PRO A 723 -22.33 -19.96 5.06
N ASN A 724 -22.46 -19.26 3.93
CA ASN A 724 -23.73 -18.94 3.30
C ASN A 724 -23.66 -19.39 1.83
N GLY A 725 -24.56 -20.28 1.41
CA GLY A 725 -24.65 -20.73 0.02
C GLY A 725 -23.78 -21.94 -0.31
N TYR A 726 -23.38 -22.04 -1.58
CA TYR A 726 -22.57 -23.12 -2.15
C TYR A 726 -21.47 -22.50 -3.01
N TYR A 727 -20.41 -23.26 -3.29
CA TYR A 727 -19.45 -22.81 -4.30
C TYR A 727 -20.07 -22.91 -5.70
N PRO A 728 -19.96 -21.87 -6.54
CA PRO A 728 -20.42 -21.91 -7.91
C PRO A 728 -19.64 -22.94 -8.73
N ILE A 729 -20.29 -23.48 -9.75
CA ILE A 729 -19.70 -24.48 -10.67
C ILE A 729 -19.42 -23.92 -12.06
N GLY A 730 -20.01 -22.77 -12.40
CA GLY A 730 -19.82 -22.14 -13.69
C GLY A 730 -18.42 -21.54 -13.78
N LEU A 731 -17.81 -21.67 -14.95
CA LEU A 731 -16.55 -21.01 -15.28
C LEU A 731 -16.85 -19.87 -16.23
N VAL A 732 -16.16 -18.74 -16.03
CA VAL A 732 -16.12 -17.66 -17.01
C VAL A 732 -14.71 -17.16 -17.17
N SER A 733 -14.31 -16.88 -18.40
CA SER A 733 -13.16 -16.06 -18.72
C SER A 733 -13.56 -15.09 -19.84
N PHE A 734 -12.75 -14.06 -20.04
CA PHE A 734 -13.15 -12.96 -20.91
C PHE A 734 -12.34 -12.92 -22.20
N MET A 735 -13.05 -12.65 -23.30
CA MET A 735 -12.54 -12.56 -24.65
C MET A 735 -12.39 -11.08 -25.03
N ILE A 736 -11.14 -10.59 -25.07
CA ILE A 736 -10.83 -9.19 -25.37
C ILE A 736 -9.91 -9.14 -26.59
N PRO A 737 -10.45 -8.97 -27.81
CA PRO A 737 -9.65 -8.91 -29.03
C PRO A 737 -8.93 -7.56 -29.14
N TYR A 738 -7.94 -7.34 -28.29
CA TYR A 738 -7.13 -6.13 -28.23
C TYR A 738 -5.66 -6.48 -27.92
N PRO A 739 -4.65 -5.85 -28.57
CA PRO A 739 -3.26 -6.30 -28.50
C PRO A 739 -2.67 -6.44 -27.09
N THR A 740 -3.05 -5.58 -26.15
CA THR A 740 -2.52 -5.59 -24.76
C THR A 740 -3.19 -6.62 -23.85
N TYR A 741 -4.35 -7.15 -24.25
CA TYR A 741 -5.07 -8.18 -23.48
C TYR A 741 -4.86 -9.55 -24.13
N ASP A 742 -5.13 -9.66 -25.42
CA ASP A 742 -4.97 -10.92 -26.14
C ASP A 742 -4.60 -10.70 -27.61
N SER A 743 -3.28 -10.65 -27.86
CA SER A 743 -2.72 -10.50 -29.20
C SER A 743 -3.04 -11.66 -30.15
N LYS A 744 -3.22 -12.88 -29.62
CA LYS A 744 -3.54 -14.08 -30.42
C LYS A 744 -4.98 -14.01 -30.91
N LEU A 745 -5.92 -13.71 -30.01
CA LEU A 745 -7.32 -13.51 -30.36
C LEU A 745 -7.49 -12.33 -31.31
N PHE A 746 -6.84 -11.20 -31.04
CA PHE A 746 -6.86 -10.03 -31.92
C PHE A 746 -6.43 -10.39 -33.36
N SER A 747 -5.31 -11.12 -33.49
CA SER A 747 -4.82 -11.57 -34.80
C SER A 747 -5.79 -12.54 -35.49
N LEU A 748 -6.41 -13.44 -34.73
CA LEU A 748 -7.39 -14.39 -35.25
C LEU A 748 -8.65 -13.67 -35.77
N MET A 749 -9.20 -12.72 -35.00
CA MET A 749 -10.36 -11.92 -35.40
C MET A 749 -10.11 -11.15 -36.69
N ASN A 750 -8.95 -10.48 -36.80
CA ASN A 750 -8.57 -9.75 -37.99
C ASN A 750 -8.38 -10.67 -39.20
N THR A 751 -7.75 -11.83 -39.01
CA THR A 751 -7.52 -12.81 -40.09
C THR A 751 -8.82 -13.39 -40.62
N LEU A 752 -9.81 -13.59 -39.75
CA LEU A 752 -11.13 -14.09 -40.12
C LEU A 752 -12.08 -13.00 -40.63
N GLY A 753 -11.68 -11.72 -40.54
CA GLY A 753 -12.49 -10.59 -40.99
C GLY A 753 -13.76 -10.37 -40.15
N PHE A 754 -13.74 -10.74 -38.87
CA PHE A 754 -14.89 -10.48 -38.00
C PHE A 754 -14.95 -9.00 -37.62
N SER A 755 -16.13 -8.41 -37.76
CA SER A 755 -16.44 -7.07 -37.26
C SER A 755 -16.83 -7.15 -35.79
N LEU A 756 -16.26 -6.26 -34.95
CA LEU A 756 -16.64 -6.16 -33.54
C LEU A 756 -18.12 -5.80 -33.39
N LYS A 757 -18.81 -6.53 -32.52
CA LYS A 757 -20.23 -6.38 -32.15
C LYS A 757 -20.33 -6.19 -30.63
N ASN A 758 -21.44 -5.61 -30.17
CA ASN A 758 -21.76 -5.43 -28.75
C ASN A 758 -22.23 -6.74 -28.10
N ILE A 759 -21.45 -7.81 -28.25
CA ILE A 759 -21.70 -9.12 -27.63
C ILE A 759 -20.88 -9.20 -26.35
N SER A 760 -21.45 -9.78 -25.28
CA SER A 760 -20.71 -10.04 -24.03
C SER A 760 -19.37 -10.75 -24.30
N SER A 761 -18.32 -10.24 -23.68
CA SER A 761 -16.97 -10.79 -23.70
C SER A 761 -16.85 -12.07 -22.89
N ALA A 762 -17.87 -12.49 -22.12
CA ALA A 762 -17.89 -13.80 -21.50
C ALA A 762 -17.69 -14.89 -22.56
N ASP A 763 -16.72 -15.77 -22.37
CA ASP A 763 -16.28 -16.75 -23.37
C ASP A 763 -17.41 -17.63 -23.92
N TYR A 764 -18.33 -18.08 -23.07
CA TYR A 764 -19.50 -18.87 -23.44
C TYR A 764 -20.59 -18.09 -24.20
N TYR A 765 -20.50 -16.76 -24.32
CA TYR A 765 -21.30 -15.96 -25.24
C TYR A 765 -20.50 -15.51 -26.46
N PHE A 766 -19.27 -15.06 -26.26
CA PHE A 766 -18.40 -14.57 -27.31
C PHE A 766 -18.12 -15.64 -28.37
N LEU A 767 -17.68 -16.84 -27.95
CA LEU A 767 -17.31 -17.90 -28.89
C LEU A 767 -18.50 -18.37 -29.73
N PRO A 768 -19.69 -18.70 -29.15
CA PRO A 768 -20.86 -19.04 -29.96
C PRO A 768 -21.33 -17.89 -30.86
N GLY A 769 -21.28 -16.65 -30.38
CA GLY A 769 -21.70 -15.47 -31.15
C GLY A 769 -20.89 -15.27 -32.44
N TYR A 770 -19.56 -15.42 -32.37
CA TYR A 770 -18.68 -15.22 -33.53
C TYR A 770 -18.45 -16.48 -34.37
N PHE A 771 -18.29 -17.65 -33.76
CA PHE A 771 -17.90 -18.88 -34.48
C PHE A 771 -19.07 -19.79 -34.84
N LYS A 772 -20.22 -19.66 -34.17
CA LYS A 772 -21.44 -20.46 -34.44
C LYS A 772 -22.64 -19.61 -34.87
N HIS A 773 -22.53 -18.28 -34.88
CA HIS A 773 -23.62 -17.35 -35.17
C HIS A 773 -24.84 -17.56 -34.25
N ALA A 774 -24.58 -17.94 -32.99
CA ALA A 774 -25.63 -18.06 -31.98
C ALA A 774 -26.20 -16.69 -31.61
N VAL A 775 -27.50 -16.67 -31.25
CA VAL A 775 -28.10 -15.49 -30.62
C VAL A 775 -27.65 -15.46 -29.17
N VAL A 776 -26.98 -14.38 -28.79
CA VAL A 776 -26.38 -14.20 -27.46
C VAL A 776 -26.76 -12.84 -26.90
N PRO A 777 -26.73 -12.64 -25.58
CA PRO A 777 -27.08 -11.36 -24.97
C PRO A 777 -26.19 -10.21 -25.47
N ASP A 778 -26.79 -9.04 -25.59
CA ASP A 778 -26.03 -7.81 -25.79
C ASP A 778 -25.18 -7.51 -24.54
N GLY A 779 -23.96 -7.05 -24.76
CA GLY A 779 -23.05 -6.62 -23.71
C GLY A 779 -22.92 -5.10 -23.68
N TYR A 780 -22.66 -4.56 -22.49
CA TYR A 780 -22.43 -3.15 -22.24
C TYR A 780 -20.94 -2.89 -22.03
N ARG A 781 -20.45 -1.75 -22.52
CA ARG A 781 -19.07 -1.31 -22.26
C ARG A 781 -18.90 -1.05 -20.76
N VAL A 782 -17.69 -1.25 -20.26
CA VAL A 782 -17.39 -1.16 -18.82
C VAL A 782 -16.42 -0.01 -18.57
N TRP A 783 -16.87 0.97 -17.78
CA TRP A 783 -15.99 2.00 -17.22
C TRP A 783 -14.90 1.32 -16.40
N GLY A 784 -13.66 1.62 -16.71
CA GLY A 784 -12.49 0.98 -16.11
C GLY A 784 -11.60 0.26 -17.10
N ILE A 785 -12.25 -0.32 -18.11
CA ILE A 785 -11.71 -1.47 -18.81
C ILE A 785 -11.86 -1.30 -20.33
N SER A 786 -12.97 -0.73 -20.77
CA SER A 786 -13.25 -0.51 -22.21
C SER A 786 -12.48 0.67 -22.82
N TYR A 787 -11.64 1.37 -22.06
CA TYR A 787 -10.81 2.48 -22.53
C TYR A 787 -9.31 2.16 -22.47
N GLY A 788 -8.46 2.94 -23.15
CA GLY A 788 -7.01 2.67 -23.29
C GLY A 788 -6.12 3.33 -22.22
N ASN A 789 -4.84 2.91 -22.15
CA ASN A 789 -3.84 3.33 -21.15
C ASN A 789 -3.05 4.62 -21.52
N SER A 790 -3.61 5.54 -22.31
CA SER A 790 -2.93 6.76 -22.81
C SER A 790 -3.96 7.70 -23.44
N PRO A 791 -3.64 8.98 -23.81
CA PRO A 791 -4.31 10.25 -23.43
C PRO A 791 -5.80 10.41 -23.82
N SER A 792 -6.38 9.35 -24.36
CA SER A 792 -7.79 9.08 -24.61
C SER A 792 -8.57 8.59 -23.37
N LEU A 793 -8.18 9.01 -22.16
CA LEU A 793 -8.97 8.74 -20.94
C LEU A 793 -10.40 9.23 -21.19
N GLY A 794 -11.38 8.32 -21.09
CA GLY A 794 -12.80 8.58 -21.38
C GLY A 794 -13.34 8.09 -22.73
N ASN A 795 -12.51 7.65 -23.69
CA ASN A 795 -13.02 7.05 -24.93
C ASN A 795 -13.29 5.55 -24.77
N LEU A 796 -14.55 5.21 -24.50
CA LEU A 796 -15.06 3.85 -24.38
C LEU A 796 -14.97 3.01 -25.66
N GLU A 797 -14.75 3.62 -26.84
CA GLU A 797 -14.72 2.89 -28.11
C GLU A 797 -13.40 2.13 -28.36
N ASN A 798 -12.37 2.36 -27.55
CA ASN A 798 -11.02 1.85 -27.80
C ASN A 798 -10.88 0.35 -27.55
N ILE A 799 -11.31 -0.15 -26.39
CA ILE A 799 -11.15 -1.55 -26.01
C ILE A 799 -12.51 -2.24 -26.11
N PRO A 800 -12.66 -3.28 -26.95
CA PRO A 800 -13.92 -3.98 -27.15
C PRO A 800 -14.18 -5.00 -26.03
N PHE A 801 -14.31 -4.49 -24.80
CA PHE A 801 -14.73 -5.28 -23.66
C PHE A 801 -16.20 -4.97 -23.36
N PHE A 802 -17.03 -6.01 -23.32
CA PHE A 802 -18.45 -5.88 -23.06
C PHE A 802 -18.88 -6.89 -22.00
N LEU A 803 -19.76 -6.51 -21.09
CA LEU A 803 -20.34 -7.44 -20.12
C LEU A 803 -21.86 -7.39 -20.20
N ASP A 804 -22.49 -8.56 -20.21
CA ASP A 804 -23.93 -8.65 -19.99
C ASP A 804 -24.25 -8.41 -18.50
N PRO A 805 -25.46 -7.92 -18.18
CA PRO A 805 -25.83 -7.59 -16.81
C PRO A 805 -25.81 -8.76 -15.82
N THR A 806 -26.04 -9.99 -16.28
CA THR A 806 -26.03 -11.17 -15.39
C THR A 806 -24.59 -11.47 -14.96
N THR A 807 -23.69 -11.67 -15.92
CA THR A 807 -22.26 -11.90 -15.64
C THR A 807 -21.65 -10.73 -14.85
N ALA A 808 -22.03 -9.49 -15.16
CA ALA A 808 -21.54 -8.32 -14.44
C ALA A 808 -21.95 -8.30 -12.96
N LYS A 809 -23.17 -8.72 -12.61
CA LYS A 809 -23.62 -8.76 -11.20
C LYS A 809 -22.84 -9.76 -10.37
N GLU A 810 -22.46 -10.88 -10.97
CA GLU A 810 -21.70 -11.91 -10.27
C GLU A 810 -20.22 -11.53 -10.12
N VAL A 811 -19.63 -10.88 -11.13
CA VAL A 811 -18.21 -10.51 -11.11
C VAL A 811 -17.95 -9.17 -10.40
N LEU A 812 -18.81 -8.17 -10.59
CA LEU A 812 -18.63 -6.81 -10.04
C LEU A 812 -19.53 -6.53 -8.82
N GLY A 813 -20.39 -7.49 -8.45
CA GLY A 813 -21.48 -7.25 -7.53
C GLY A 813 -22.61 -6.42 -8.16
N THR A 814 -23.78 -6.42 -7.52
CA THR A 814 -24.95 -5.67 -8.00
C THR A 814 -24.64 -4.18 -8.18
N GLN A 815 -23.97 -3.56 -7.20
CA GLN A 815 -23.61 -2.14 -7.27
C GLN A 815 -22.67 -1.85 -8.44
N GLY A 816 -21.58 -2.62 -8.58
CA GLY A 816 -20.63 -2.46 -9.68
C GLY A 816 -21.29 -2.65 -11.06
N ALA A 817 -22.18 -3.64 -11.20
CA ALA A 817 -22.94 -3.83 -12.43
C ALA A 817 -23.83 -2.62 -12.78
N CYS A 818 -24.43 -1.96 -11.78
CA CYS A 818 -25.26 -0.78 -12.01
C CYS A 818 -24.45 0.46 -12.37
N GLN A 819 -23.27 0.62 -11.77
CA GLN A 819 -22.49 1.86 -11.81
C GLN A 819 -21.40 1.85 -12.90
N LEU A 820 -20.82 0.68 -13.21
CA LEU A 820 -19.71 0.55 -14.17
C LEU A 820 -20.14 0.17 -15.58
N LEU A 821 -21.35 -0.38 -15.79
CA LEU A 821 -21.86 -0.68 -17.13
C LEU A 821 -22.40 0.58 -17.82
N TYR A 822 -21.72 1.02 -18.88
CA TYR A 822 -22.10 2.21 -19.63
C TYR A 822 -23.45 2.03 -20.33
N GLY A 823 -24.42 2.89 -20.01
CA GLY A 823 -25.74 2.90 -20.63
C GLY A 823 -26.71 1.83 -20.12
N TYR A 824 -26.31 1.06 -19.09
CA TYR A 824 -27.20 0.15 -18.37
C TYR A 824 -27.80 0.84 -17.14
N SER A 825 -29.11 0.68 -16.93
CA SER A 825 -29.80 1.18 -15.75
C SER A 825 -30.33 0.00 -14.96
N CYS A 826 -29.93 -0.12 -13.70
CA CYS A 826 -30.59 -1.04 -12.78
C CYS A 826 -32.00 -0.53 -12.50
N GLY A 827 -33.00 -1.37 -12.78
CA GLY A 827 -34.40 -1.12 -12.48
C GLY A 827 -34.79 -1.55 -11.08
#